data_AF-A0A7S4QE94-F1
#
_entry.id   AF-A0A7S4QE94-F1
#
_cell.length_a   1.000
_cell.length_b   1.000
_cell.length_c   1.000
_cell.angle_alpha   90.00
_cell.angle_beta   90.00
_cell.angle_gamma   90.00
#
_symmetry.space_group_name_H-M   'P 1'
#
loop_
_entity.id
_entity.type
_entity.pdbx_description
1 polymer ?
#
loop_
_entity_poly.entity_id
_entity_poly.type
_entity_poly.pdbx_seq_one_letter_code
_entity_poly.pdbx_strand_id
1 'polypeptide(L)'
;FNFMMSIRADVSQAALRMGHLEIARSLLQWMLQAFVLFVSPSSVLGTKEHPMTYSVMVSILPLGAVVLVSSLIPGVLVLFAPRPYRDDRFPGSNLGLIGRKPSFLLLTVADCLGGLAAYPSSCYISWWLANGHSAIGLGWASVTIAVVFSVSIGLWARALSMASVHGFSLLIAVVVFLAPPSLLRAVAMEEVSTLNFLGASDSTLLLSALTVLFEGVRSSALWAAKIRILGSRWRLLSWGSLSIALQQGCVFLSPVFCELIARVVNNSTFLTRNQKELADAMIVSIVPLGCLQYVFQLFSIFFIHRDLGLAPLRDVAEPAAAPCRPRCLRRRFAKRAPVAAATAVALAVAISTLVAMAVMQAEPLPYDPVRRCYGLQAPTGLPCTVLTEIPRPQEFGLNGFGQPTSARQRCLQHMRLAGGDTFELVVGSHCKVMQCGSKEKLMAAGRSNFDTGEVFSRHCDIYGQNLVIVHLFEWSWNDVAKECRDYLGPAGFDAVQVSPPTEHVLGPYWYTRYQPVSYRLDSRSGSEQEFIHMVSECHNAGVSVLVDAVINHMAGPYVFWPEKDIGKECDGQGDKFTECHGWNGTRFGSRLFQHGDVQYSREEFHHYQGNILSNCVIPPFYNNRHLCDLSALPDLDTEQLKVQRKLKTYLGRLYEIGVTMFRIDAAMCLYPASLGELLQDMPLDYLYQEYYAELFNLETHTMKDALDISPVTDFNIGWQMADILFDYQRDGKWVSREDSFGELLNLGKPGRYADGILKVSRGLQFLDNHDQQRERWKPEYLAKGPPNATCDWDGEQIKPCRPIYKHGLMYNLAQLFLLAWPRGDSVQIMSSFAWKTFKEGPPGTNTKLHRGGGPTPVWRDGQPAGCRKRPSTSPVEPVYDNDTTRPWVCEHRWEGVAGLVRLRKSFGQGQEVRAQLTNTYSKGPHVAFGLGDVAFVALHRGYNWDTDLGSTQAWDLTGLPTGLPPGGYCDLAHESRPVPATEDGQKVVMACAWVVTIAEGGNFSKTLLQPGAVLAVHRDYLADENRSYHSSVHVQ
;
A
#
# COMPACT_ATOMS: atom_id res chain seq x y z
N PHE A 1 -53.33 3.42 -24.71
CA PHE A 1 -54.21 3.41 -25.90
C PHE A 1 -55.50 4.24 -25.71
N ASN A 2 -56.42 3.89 -24.78
CA ASN A 2 -57.64 4.68 -24.51
C ASN A 2 -57.40 6.16 -24.15
N PHE A 3 -56.26 6.44 -23.51
CA PHE A 3 -55.85 7.77 -23.07
C PHE A 3 -55.50 8.75 -24.21
N MET A 4 -54.94 8.26 -25.32
CA MET A 4 -54.57 9.10 -26.48
C MET A 4 -55.79 9.54 -27.30
N MET A 5 -56.89 8.78 -27.22
CA MET A 5 -58.15 9.07 -27.91
C MET A 5 -58.93 10.23 -27.25
N SER A 6 -58.57 10.63 -26.02
CA SER A 6 -59.25 11.66 -25.21
C SER A 6 -58.70 13.09 -25.40
N ILE A 7 -57.59 13.27 -26.13
CA ILE A 7 -56.88 14.55 -26.22
C ILE A 7 -57.68 15.54 -27.11
N ARG A 8 -58.32 16.55 -26.50
CA ARG A 8 -58.70 17.79 -27.20
C ARG A 8 -57.42 18.56 -27.53
N ALA A 9 -57.42 19.26 -28.68
CA ALA A 9 -56.29 19.76 -29.48
C ALA A 9 -55.21 20.64 -28.82
N ASP A 10 -55.19 20.79 -27.49
CA ASP A 10 -54.19 21.58 -26.79
C ASP A 10 -52.92 20.76 -26.53
N VAL A 11 -51.85 21.11 -27.25
CA VAL A 11 -50.51 20.48 -27.17
C VAL A 11 -49.94 20.55 -25.75
N SER A 12 -50.33 21.56 -24.97
CA SER A 12 -49.92 21.70 -23.57
C SER A 12 -50.49 20.60 -22.67
N GLN A 13 -51.75 20.20 -22.88
CA GLN A 13 -52.37 19.08 -22.18
C GLN A 13 -51.78 17.73 -22.62
N ALA A 14 -51.42 17.58 -23.89
CA ALA A 14 -50.75 16.38 -24.37
C ALA A 14 -49.34 16.22 -23.74
N ALA A 15 -48.57 17.30 -23.66
CA ALA A 15 -47.25 17.30 -23.00
C ALA A 15 -47.36 17.00 -21.50
N LEU A 16 -48.32 17.61 -20.80
CA LEU A 16 -48.59 17.36 -19.38
C LEU A 16 -48.97 15.90 -19.12
N ARG A 17 -49.86 15.35 -19.95
CA ARG A 17 -50.31 13.95 -19.86
C ARG A 17 -49.22 12.94 -20.21
N MET A 18 -48.37 13.23 -21.19
CA MET A 18 -47.17 12.42 -21.50
C MET A 18 -46.13 12.52 -20.37
N GLY A 19 -45.98 13.69 -19.77
CA GLY A 19 -45.17 13.88 -18.56
C GLY A 19 -45.62 12.95 -17.43
N HIS A 20 -46.92 12.85 -17.15
CA HIS A 20 -47.45 11.91 -16.16
C HIS A 20 -47.19 10.43 -16.48
N LEU A 21 -47.22 10.04 -17.76
CA LEU A 21 -46.90 8.68 -18.18
C LEU A 21 -45.41 8.36 -18.02
N GLU A 22 -44.52 9.30 -18.34
CA GLU A 22 -43.09 9.15 -18.12
C GLU A 22 -42.74 9.13 -16.63
N ILE A 23 -43.47 9.88 -15.79
CA ILE A 23 -43.39 9.77 -14.32
C ILE A 23 -43.74 8.35 -13.88
N ALA A 24 -44.90 7.83 -14.30
CA ALA A 24 -45.34 6.50 -13.91
C ALA A 24 -44.36 5.40 -14.38
N ARG A 25 -43.85 5.53 -15.61
CA ARG A 25 -42.83 4.62 -16.18
C ARG A 25 -41.54 4.65 -15.36
N SER A 26 -41.06 5.85 -15.03
CA SER A 26 -39.82 6.03 -14.27
C SER A 26 -39.97 5.52 -12.84
N LEU A 27 -41.08 5.82 -12.16
CA LEU A 27 -41.39 5.31 -10.82
C LEU A 27 -41.44 3.77 -10.80
N LEU A 28 -42.13 3.17 -11.77
CA LEU A 28 -42.22 1.72 -11.87
C LEU A 28 -40.86 1.07 -12.15
N GLN A 29 -40.06 1.66 -13.05
CA GLN A 29 -38.72 1.20 -13.37
C GLN A 29 -37.78 1.26 -12.14
N TRP A 30 -37.85 2.34 -11.37
CA TRP A 30 -37.07 2.51 -10.15
C TRP A 30 -37.53 1.56 -9.02
N MET A 31 -38.84 1.37 -8.83
CA MET A 31 -39.36 0.39 -7.87
C MET A 31 -38.98 -1.05 -8.24
N LEU A 32 -38.96 -1.38 -9.53
CA LEU A 32 -38.47 -2.67 -10.03
C LEU A 32 -36.97 -2.85 -9.80
N GLN A 33 -36.17 -1.82 -10.07
CA GLN A 33 -34.72 -1.84 -9.77
C GLN A 33 -34.46 -2.02 -8.27
N ALA A 34 -35.19 -1.29 -7.42
CA ALA A 34 -35.15 -1.46 -5.97
C ALA A 34 -35.58 -2.88 -5.54
N PHE A 35 -36.67 -3.43 -6.11
CA PHE A 35 -37.15 -4.78 -5.79
C PHE A 35 -36.16 -5.88 -6.21
N VAL A 36 -35.56 -5.78 -7.40
CA VAL A 36 -34.50 -6.69 -7.86
C VAL A 36 -33.33 -6.70 -6.87
N LEU A 37 -33.00 -5.55 -6.26
CA LEU A 37 -31.96 -5.44 -5.25
C LEU A 37 -32.38 -6.01 -3.89
N PHE A 38 -33.65 -5.86 -3.49
CA PHE A 38 -34.19 -6.41 -2.24
C PHE A 38 -34.34 -7.94 -2.27
N VAL A 39 -34.58 -8.53 -3.44
CA VAL A 39 -34.87 -9.96 -3.61
C VAL A 39 -33.67 -10.74 -4.17
N SER A 40 -32.69 -10.07 -4.79
CA SER A 40 -31.46 -10.73 -5.24
C SER A 40 -30.66 -11.22 -4.02
N PRO A 41 -30.29 -12.51 -3.92
CA PRO A 41 -29.47 -13.06 -2.84
C PRO A 41 -27.99 -12.62 -2.92
N SER A 42 -27.74 -11.44 -3.46
CA SER A 42 -26.42 -10.83 -3.68
C SER A 42 -25.74 -10.31 -2.41
N SER A 43 -26.09 -10.81 -1.23
CA SER A 43 -25.16 -10.86 -0.10
C SER A 43 -24.08 -11.94 -0.28
N VAL A 44 -24.13 -12.75 -1.35
CA VAL A 44 -23.10 -13.75 -1.68
C VAL A 44 -22.79 -13.79 -3.21
N LEU A 45 -21.57 -13.35 -3.55
CA LEU A 45 -20.66 -13.79 -4.63
C LEU A 45 -20.95 -13.60 -6.15
N GLY A 46 -19.89 -13.12 -6.82
CA GLY A 46 -19.25 -13.74 -7.98
C GLY A 46 -17.73 -13.41 -8.01
N THR A 47 -16.87 -14.39 -8.29
CA THR A 47 -15.40 -14.26 -8.52
C THR A 47 -15.03 -14.94 -9.85
N LYS A 48 -13.80 -14.72 -10.35
CA LYS A 48 -13.28 -15.35 -11.59
C LYS A 48 -13.28 -16.90 -11.57
N GLU A 49 -13.35 -17.54 -10.41
CA GLU A 49 -13.34 -19.01 -10.25
C GLU A 49 -14.75 -19.64 -10.18
N HIS A 50 -15.78 -18.82 -9.93
CA HIS A 50 -17.19 -19.25 -9.94
C HIS A 50 -18.02 -18.25 -10.77
N PRO A 51 -18.10 -18.45 -12.11
CA PRO A 51 -18.98 -17.64 -12.95
C PRO A 51 -20.43 -17.77 -12.45
N MET A 52 -21.21 -16.69 -12.58
CA MET A 52 -22.63 -16.70 -12.22
C MET A 52 -23.31 -17.96 -12.77
N THR A 53 -23.98 -18.72 -11.88
CA THR A 53 -24.77 -19.88 -12.29
C THR A 53 -25.84 -19.43 -13.29
N TYR A 54 -26.11 -20.27 -14.28
CA TYR A 54 -27.11 -20.05 -15.33
C TYR A 54 -28.49 -19.62 -14.76
N SER A 55 -28.79 -19.99 -13.52
CA SER A 55 -29.99 -19.59 -12.77
C SER A 55 -30.11 -18.08 -12.53
N VAL A 56 -29.02 -17.34 -12.36
CA VAL A 56 -29.05 -15.88 -12.11
C VAL A 56 -29.35 -15.10 -13.40
N MET A 57 -28.76 -15.50 -14.54
CA MET A 57 -29.17 -14.95 -15.85
C MET A 57 -30.64 -15.25 -16.15
N VAL A 58 -31.13 -16.44 -15.76
CA VAL A 58 -32.56 -16.81 -15.85
C VAL A 58 -33.44 -16.02 -14.89
N SER A 59 -32.90 -15.42 -13.82
CA SER A 59 -33.65 -14.59 -12.88
C SER A 59 -33.94 -13.18 -13.41
N ILE A 60 -33.15 -12.70 -14.39
CA ILE A 60 -33.32 -11.39 -15.05
C ILE A 60 -34.19 -11.51 -16.32
N LEU A 61 -34.27 -12.72 -16.90
CA LEU A 61 -35.10 -13.05 -18.07
C LEU A 61 -36.59 -12.70 -17.93
N PRO A 62 -37.26 -12.85 -16.78
CA PRO A 62 -38.63 -12.39 -16.57
C PRO A 62 -38.79 -10.87 -16.75
N LEU A 63 -37.78 -10.07 -16.39
CA LEU A 63 -37.79 -8.61 -16.57
C LEU A 63 -37.64 -8.24 -18.05
N GLY A 64 -36.71 -8.91 -18.75
CA GLY A 64 -36.57 -8.81 -20.20
C GLY A 64 -37.86 -9.22 -20.91
N ALA A 65 -38.52 -10.29 -20.45
CA ALA A 65 -39.80 -10.76 -20.96
C ALA A 65 -40.95 -9.80 -20.66
N VAL A 66 -41.00 -9.17 -19.48
CA VAL A 66 -42.00 -8.13 -19.16
C VAL A 66 -41.82 -6.91 -20.06
N VAL A 67 -40.60 -6.43 -20.31
CA VAL A 67 -40.32 -5.32 -21.24
C VAL A 67 -40.68 -5.72 -22.69
N LEU A 68 -40.33 -6.95 -23.09
CA LEU A 68 -40.66 -7.49 -24.41
C LEU A 68 -42.18 -7.60 -24.63
N VAL A 69 -42.91 -8.13 -23.65
CA VAL A 69 -44.37 -8.36 -23.70
C VAL A 69 -45.18 -7.07 -23.54
N SER A 70 -44.76 -6.15 -22.67
CA SER A 70 -45.50 -4.91 -22.38
C SER A 70 -45.27 -3.79 -23.40
N SER A 71 -44.15 -3.83 -24.15
CA SER A 71 -43.70 -2.70 -24.96
C SER A 71 -43.36 -3.08 -26.41
N LEU A 72 -42.58 -4.15 -26.61
CA LEU A 72 -42.13 -4.56 -27.95
C LEU A 72 -43.26 -5.24 -28.75
N ILE A 73 -43.96 -6.19 -28.12
CA ILE A 73 -45.05 -6.95 -28.76
C ILE A 73 -46.21 -6.03 -29.20
N PRO A 74 -46.74 -5.11 -28.37
CA PRO A 74 -47.79 -4.19 -28.82
C PRO A 74 -47.33 -3.28 -29.97
N GLY A 75 -46.08 -2.80 -29.94
CA GLY A 75 -45.52 -1.98 -31.03
C GLY A 75 -45.41 -2.74 -32.35
N VAL A 76 -44.97 -4.00 -32.30
CA VAL A 76 -44.90 -4.90 -33.46
C VAL A 76 -46.31 -5.25 -33.96
N LEU A 77 -47.25 -5.60 -33.08
CA LEU A 77 -48.63 -5.90 -33.45
C LEU A 77 -49.33 -4.71 -34.14
N VAL A 78 -49.03 -3.48 -33.75
CA VAL A 78 -49.51 -2.27 -34.43
C VAL A 78 -48.94 -2.12 -35.85
N LEU A 79 -47.70 -2.57 -36.10
CA LEU A 79 -47.10 -2.57 -37.45
C LEU A 79 -47.69 -3.63 -38.38
N PHE A 80 -48.19 -4.75 -37.82
CA PHE A 80 -48.73 -5.90 -38.54
C PHE A 80 -50.26 -6.02 -38.53
N ALA A 81 -50.99 -5.03 -38.00
CA ALA A 81 -52.46 -5.05 -37.96
C ALA A 81 -53.11 -5.17 -39.36
N PRO A 82 -54.23 -5.92 -39.52
CA PRO A 82 -54.91 -6.13 -40.81
C PRO A 82 -55.35 -4.83 -41.49
N ARG A 83 -55.30 -4.80 -42.84
CA ARG A 83 -55.59 -3.62 -43.70
C ARG A 83 -56.84 -2.79 -43.32
N PRO A 84 -58.02 -3.36 -42.98
CA PRO A 84 -59.19 -2.56 -42.65
C PRO A 84 -59.05 -1.71 -41.37
N TYR A 85 -58.19 -2.10 -40.42
CA TYR A 85 -57.87 -1.29 -39.24
C TYR A 85 -56.81 -0.20 -39.51
N ARG A 86 -56.04 -0.37 -40.59
CA ARG A 86 -54.98 0.55 -41.01
C ARG A 86 -55.59 1.76 -41.72
N ASP A 87 -56.48 1.55 -42.68
CA ASP A 87 -56.92 2.62 -43.59
C ASP A 87 -57.92 3.63 -42.99
N ASP A 88 -58.76 3.23 -42.03
CA ASP A 88 -59.78 4.12 -41.41
C ASP A 88 -59.30 4.87 -40.15
N ARG A 89 -58.22 4.44 -39.48
CA ARG A 89 -57.74 5.07 -38.23
C ARG A 89 -56.25 5.38 -38.17
N PHE A 90 -55.41 4.82 -39.05
CA PHE A 90 -53.97 5.03 -39.07
C PHE A 90 -53.50 5.47 -40.47
N PRO A 91 -53.34 6.78 -40.75
CA PRO A 91 -52.88 7.22 -42.06
C PRO A 91 -51.57 6.50 -42.40
N GLY A 92 -51.53 5.85 -43.57
CA GLY A 92 -50.58 4.78 -43.91
C GLY A 92 -49.13 5.02 -43.47
N SER A 93 -48.49 3.94 -43.03
CA SER A 93 -47.07 3.89 -42.65
C SER A 93 -46.17 4.17 -43.86
N ASN A 94 -46.12 5.43 -44.28
CA ASN A 94 -45.27 5.89 -45.35
C ASN A 94 -43.87 6.15 -44.76
N LEU A 95 -43.00 5.12 -44.78
CA LEU A 95 -41.61 5.18 -44.32
C LEU A 95 -40.80 6.33 -44.95
N GLY A 96 -41.25 6.86 -46.10
CA GLY A 96 -40.66 8.04 -46.74
C GLY A 96 -40.80 9.36 -45.95
N LEU A 97 -41.64 9.42 -44.91
CA LEU A 97 -41.76 10.60 -44.04
C LEU A 97 -40.57 10.80 -43.09
N ILE A 98 -39.86 9.71 -42.70
CA ILE A 98 -38.66 9.79 -41.85
C ILE A 98 -37.55 10.59 -42.56
N GLY A 99 -37.32 10.33 -43.85
CA GLY A 99 -36.35 11.08 -44.65
C GLY A 99 -36.79 12.53 -44.94
N ARG A 100 -38.10 12.83 -44.85
CA ARG A 100 -38.65 14.17 -45.09
C ARG A 100 -38.65 15.08 -43.85
N LYS A 101 -38.53 14.51 -42.65
CA LYS A 101 -38.49 15.22 -41.36
C LYS A 101 -37.20 14.86 -40.58
N PRO A 102 -36.04 15.33 -41.03
CA PRO A 102 -34.75 14.97 -40.44
C PRO A 102 -34.62 15.30 -38.96
N SER A 103 -35.31 16.32 -38.44
CA SER A 103 -35.31 16.62 -37.01
C SER A 103 -35.85 15.47 -36.17
N PHE A 104 -36.90 14.78 -36.63
CA PHE A 104 -37.48 13.64 -35.92
C PHE A 104 -36.51 12.45 -35.89
N LEU A 105 -35.87 12.14 -37.02
CA LEU A 105 -34.90 11.04 -37.13
C LEU A 105 -33.70 11.23 -36.20
N LEU A 106 -33.10 12.43 -36.22
CA LEU A 106 -31.94 12.76 -35.39
C LEU A 106 -32.26 12.63 -33.89
N LEU A 107 -33.45 13.08 -33.47
CA LEU A 107 -33.91 12.94 -32.08
C LEU A 107 -34.20 11.47 -31.69
N THR A 108 -34.68 10.65 -32.62
CA THR A 108 -34.86 9.21 -32.37
C THR A 108 -33.52 8.48 -32.27
N VAL A 109 -32.53 8.82 -33.09
CA VAL A 109 -31.17 8.26 -32.99
C VAL A 109 -30.51 8.65 -31.66
N ALA A 110 -30.65 9.91 -31.24
CA ALA A 110 -30.16 10.37 -29.95
C ALA A 110 -30.77 9.56 -28.78
N ASP A 111 -32.07 9.26 -28.80
CA ASP A 111 -32.70 8.44 -27.76
C ASP A 111 -32.23 6.97 -27.78
N CYS A 112 -31.93 6.41 -28.96
CA CYS A 112 -31.33 5.07 -29.06
C CYS A 112 -29.91 5.02 -28.46
N LEU A 113 -29.08 6.03 -28.71
CA LEU A 113 -27.75 6.16 -28.10
C LEU A 113 -27.83 6.28 -26.57
N GLY A 114 -28.79 7.06 -26.07
CA GLY A 114 -29.09 7.12 -24.64
C GLY A 114 -29.55 5.78 -24.06
N GLY A 115 -30.32 5.00 -24.83
CA GLY A 115 -30.70 3.63 -24.48
C GLY A 115 -29.50 2.67 -24.41
N LEU A 116 -28.53 2.79 -25.32
CA LEU A 116 -27.29 2.00 -25.28
C LEU A 116 -26.38 2.35 -24.09
N ALA A 117 -26.46 3.56 -23.55
CA ALA A 117 -25.72 3.98 -22.36
C ALA A 117 -26.42 3.64 -21.01
N ALA A 118 -27.55 2.92 -21.05
CA ALA A 118 -28.40 2.71 -19.89
C ALA A 118 -27.86 1.66 -18.89
N TYR A 119 -27.22 0.59 -19.36
CA TYR A 119 -26.70 -0.48 -18.48
C TYR A 119 -25.57 -0.01 -17.56
N PRO A 120 -24.50 0.68 -18.05
CA PRO A 120 -23.50 1.26 -17.17
C PRO A 120 -24.14 2.20 -16.14
N SER A 121 -25.16 2.96 -16.56
CA SER A 121 -25.98 3.81 -15.68
C SER A 121 -26.84 3.02 -14.67
N SER A 122 -26.71 1.70 -14.53
CA SER A 122 -27.38 0.93 -13.47
C SER A 122 -26.38 0.26 -12.51
N CYS A 123 -25.09 0.24 -12.88
CA CYS A 123 -24.02 -0.35 -12.09
C CYS A 123 -23.60 0.51 -10.88
N TYR A 124 -23.97 1.81 -10.82
CA TYR A 124 -23.62 2.68 -9.70
C TYR A 124 -24.27 2.26 -8.36
N ILE A 125 -25.37 1.51 -8.39
CA ILE A 125 -26.01 1.00 -7.17
C ILE A 125 -25.17 -0.13 -6.54
N SER A 126 -24.59 -0.99 -7.37
CA SER A 126 -23.61 -1.98 -6.93
C SER A 126 -22.36 -1.31 -6.33
N TRP A 127 -21.97 -0.14 -6.85
CA TRP A 127 -20.91 0.68 -6.27
C TRP A 127 -21.29 1.25 -4.88
N TRP A 128 -22.50 1.80 -4.70
CA TRP A 128 -22.94 2.28 -3.37
C TRP A 128 -22.96 1.19 -2.30
N LEU A 129 -23.40 -0.02 -2.65
CA LEU A 129 -23.35 -1.18 -1.76
C LEU A 129 -21.90 -1.59 -1.44
N ALA A 130 -21.01 -1.56 -2.43
CA ALA A 130 -19.58 -1.84 -2.25
C ALA A 130 -18.85 -0.77 -1.40
N ASN A 131 -19.46 0.41 -1.21
CA ASN A 131 -18.96 1.52 -0.40
C ASN A 131 -19.73 1.70 0.92
N GLY A 132 -20.34 0.63 1.44
CA GLY A 132 -20.87 0.60 2.81
C GLY A 132 -22.26 1.22 3.01
N HIS A 133 -22.94 1.69 1.95
CA HIS A 133 -24.34 2.11 2.08
C HIS A 133 -25.23 0.90 2.31
N SER A 134 -26.00 0.91 3.40
CA SER A 134 -26.95 -0.17 3.66
C SER A 134 -28.06 -0.21 2.61
N ALA A 135 -28.53 -1.42 2.26
CA ALA A 135 -29.66 -1.60 1.35
C ALA A 135 -30.92 -0.82 1.82
N ILE A 136 -31.10 -0.69 3.13
CA ILE A 136 -32.17 0.10 3.75
C ILE A 136 -31.96 1.59 3.50
N GLY A 137 -30.74 2.10 3.68
CA GLY A 137 -30.39 3.51 3.40
C GLY A 137 -30.59 3.87 1.92
N LEU A 138 -30.17 2.99 1.01
CA LEU A 138 -30.42 3.14 -0.43
C LEU A 138 -31.90 3.02 -0.78
N GLY A 139 -32.66 2.18 -0.07
CA GLY A 139 -34.12 2.11 -0.18
C GLY A 139 -34.79 3.44 0.17
N TRP A 140 -34.41 4.05 1.30
CA TRP A 140 -34.93 5.36 1.71
C TRP A 140 -34.49 6.48 0.76
N ALA A 141 -33.24 6.49 0.30
CA ALA A 141 -32.77 7.46 -0.69
C ALA A 141 -33.57 7.33 -2.00
N SER A 142 -33.84 6.10 -2.46
CA SER A 142 -34.64 5.84 -3.65
C SER A 142 -36.08 6.33 -3.50
N VAL A 143 -36.70 6.11 -2.34
CA VAL A 143 -38.05 6.64 -2.03
C VAL A 143 -38.06 8.16 -2.00
N THR A 144 -37.07 8.78 -1.35
CA THR A 144 -36.93 10.24 -1.29
C THR A 144 -36.74 10.84 -2.68
N ILE A 145 -35.84 10.27 -3.50
CA ILE A 145 -35.63 10.68 -4.89
C ILE A 145 -36.93 10.52 -5.69
N ALA A 146 -37.66 9.42 -5.53
CA ALA A 146 -38.93 9.19 -6.22
C ALA A 146 -40.01 10.24 -5.86
N VAL A 147 -40.10 10.64 -4.60
CA VAL A 147 -41.02 11.69 -4.13
C VAL A 147 -40.61 13.06 -4.68
N VAL A 148 -39.35 13.45 -4.51
CA VAL A 148 -38.80 14.73 -5.01
C VAL A 148 -38.95 14.84 -6.53
N PHE A 149 -38.70 13.75 -7.25
CA PHE A 149 -38.86 13.66 -8.69
C PHE A 149 -40.32 13.83 -9.13
N SER A 150 -41.25 13.17 -8.43
CA SER A 150 -42.69 13.27 -8.72
C SER A 150 -43.20 14.71 -8.55
N VAL A 151 -42.77 15.40 -7.49
CA VAL A 151 -43.10 16.81 -7.24
C VAL A 151 -42.47 17.70 -8.30
N SER A 152 -41.19 17.51 -8.61
CA SER A 152 -40.45 18.35 -9.55
C SER A 152 -40.99 18.25 -10.98
N ILE A 153 -41.36 17.05 -11.45
CA ILE A 153 -42.01 16.90 -12.75
C ILE A 153 -43.44 17.44 -12.72
N GLY A 154 -44.17 17.30 -11.61
CA GLY A 154 -45.49 17.93 -11.46
C GLY A 154 -45.43 19.45 -11.64
N LEU A 155 -44.41 20.09 -11.04
CA LEU A 155 -44.13 21.52 -11.20
C LEU A 155 -43.71 21.87 -12.63
N TRP A 156 -42.85 21.06 -13.25
CA TRP A 156 -42.43 21.23 -14.65
C TRP A 156 -43.59 21.10 -15.64
N ALA A 157 -44.45 20.09 -15.47
CA ALA A 157 -45.64 19.89 -16.28
C ALA A 157 -46.60 21.08 -16.16
N ARG A 158 -46.75 21.63 -14.93
CA ARG A 158 -47.53 22.85 -14.68
C ARG A 158 -46.88 24.10 -15.29
N ALA A 159 -45.55 24.20 -15.32
CA ALA A 159 -44.85 25.29 -16.00
C ALA A 159 -45.05 25.21 -17.52
N LEU A 160 -45.01 24.01 -18.11
CA LEU A 160 -45.30 23.77 -19.53
C LEU A 160 -46.75 24.12 -19.91
N SER A 161 -47.71 23.87 -19.01
CA SER A 161 -49.12 24.20 -19.29
C SER A 161 -49.42 25.69 -19.30
N MET A 162 -48.61 26.52 -18.63
CA MET A 162 -48.76 27.98 -18.60
C MET A 162 -48.03 28.70 -19.74
N ALA A 163 -47.21 28.02 -20.54
CA ALA A 163 -46.32 28.62 -21.53
C ALA A 163 -47.00 28.88 -22.90
N SER A 164 -48.05 29.69 -22.95
CA SER A 164 -48.92 29.79 -24.13
C SER A 164 -48.47 30.71 -25.28
N VAL A 165 -47.36 31.46 -25.19
CA VAL A 165 -46.95 32.35 -26.33
C VAL A 165 -45.44 32.29 -26.70
N HIS A 166 -44.56 31.79 -25.83
CA HIS A 166 -43.11 31.57 -26.12
C HIS A 166 -42.65 30.13 -25.84
N GLY A 167 -43.56 29.22 -25.47
CA GLY A 167 -43.25 27.91 -24.89
C GLY A 167 -42.51 26.93 -25.81
N PHE A 168 -42.59 27.11 -27.13
CA PHE A 168 -41.94 26.19 -28.06
C PHE A 168 -40.44 26.44 -28.23
N SER A 169 -40.00 27.70 -28.22
CA SER A 169 -38.58 28.05 -28.21
C SER A 169 -37.92 27.67 -26.88
N LEU A 170 -38.65 27.77 -25.76
CA LEU A 170 -38.20 27.28 -24.46
C LEU A 170 -38.05 25.75 -24.44
N LEU A 171 -39.00 25.01 -25.02
CA LEU A 171 -38.93 23.56 -25.18
C LEU A 171 -37.73 23.14 -26.04
N ILE A 172 -37.51 23.79 -27.18
CA ILE A 172 -36.31 23.54 -28.01
C ILE A 172 -35.04 23.90 -27.24
N ALA A 173 -35.03 25.01 -26.50
CA ALA A 173 -33.88 25.39 -25.69
C ALA A 173 -33.56 24.32 -24.64
N VAL A 174 -34.56 23.80 -23.92
CA VAL A 174 -34.35 22.73 -22.94
C VAL A 174 -33.91 21.42 -23.62
N VAL A 175 -34.46 21.10 -24.79
CA VAL A 175 -34.05 19.94 -25.60
C VAL A 175 -32.64 20.10 -26.18
N VAL A 176 -32.15 21.30 -26.47
CA VAL A 176 -30.85 21.47 -27.14
C VAL A 176 -29.72 21.78 -26.14
N PHE A 177 -30.02 22.51 -25.07
CA PHE A 177 -28.99 23.00 -24.14
C PHE A 177 -28.74 22.08 -22.94
N LEU A 178 -29.66 21.16 -22.62
CA LEU A 178 -29.43 20.20 -21.53
C LEU A 178 -28.62 19.01 -22.05
N ALA A 179 -27.38 18.89 -21.56
CA ALA A 179 -26.49 17.77 -21.87
C ALA A 179 -27.13 16.43 -21.45
N PRO A 180 -26.81 15.31 -22.13
CA PRO A 180 -27.25 13.99 -21.74
C PRO A 180 -26.88 13.68 -20.28
N PRO A 181 -27.85 13.31 -19.43
CA PRO A 181 -27.58 12.99 -18.03
C PRO A 181 -26.62 11.81 -17.83
N SER A 182 -26.43 10.97 -18.85
CA SER A 182 -25.40 9.94 -18.88
C SER A 182 -23.98 10.51 -18.73
N LEU A 183 -23.69 11.69 -19.29
CA LEU A 183 -22.39 12.36 -19.12
C LEU A 183 -22.18 12.88 -17.70
N LEU A 184 -23.24 13.43 -17.07
CA LEU A 184 -23.19 13.82 -15.66
C LEU A 184 -22.93 12.62 -14.73
N ARG A 185 -23.41 11.42 -15.10
CA ARG A 185 -23.10 10.18 -14.36
C ARG A 185 -21.66 9.74 -14.55
N ALA A 186 -21.08 9.94 -15.74
CA ALA A 186 -19.66 9.66 -15.96
C ALA A 186 -18.77 10.58 -15.12
N VAL A 187 -19.10 11.89 -15.05
CA VAL A 187 -18.41 12.86 -14.19
C VAL A 187 -18.55 12.48 -12.71
N ALA A 188 -19.76 12.11 -12.26
CA ALA A 188 -19.99 11.67 -10.89
C ALA A 188 -19.24 10.37 -10.53
N MET A 189 -18.81 9.57 -11.51
CA MET A 189 -18.03 8.33 -11.29
C MET A 189 -16.52 8.60 -11.34
N GLU A 190 -16.08 9.56 -12.15
CA GLU A 190 -14.69 10.02 -12.21
C GLU A 190 -14.29 10.77 -10.93
N GLU A 191 -15.14 11.69 -10.45
CA GLU A 191 -14.96 12.40 -9.16
C GLU A 191 -14.81 11.40 -8.00
N VAL A 192 -15.46 10.23 -8.13
CA VAL A 192 -15.53 9.18 -7.10
C VAL A 192 -14.41 8.14 -7.22
N SER A 193 -13.87 7.89 -8.43
CA SER A 193 -12.74 6.99 -8.64
C SER A 193 -11.37 7.67 -8.45
N THR A 194 -11.35 9.00 -8.42
CA THR A 194 -10.16 9.85 -8.20
C THR A 194 -10.04 10.38 -6.77
N LEU A 195 -11.16 10.52 -6.04
CA LEU A 195 -11.16 10.71 -4.60
C LEU A 195 -10.91 9.37 -3.90
N ASN A 196 -9.64 8.97 -3.84
CA ASN A 196 -9.20 8.09 -2.78
C ASN A 196 -9.43 8.83 -1.45
N PHE A 197 -10.51 8.44 -0.76
CA PHE A 197 -10.85 8.63 0.66
C PHE A 197 -12.16 9.35 0.92
N LEU A 198 -12.76 8.89 2.00
CA LEU A 198 -13.96 9.34 2.68
C LEU A 198 -15.24 8.78 2.04
N GLY A 199 -15.93 7.98 2.84
CA GLY A 199 -17.24 7.44 2.54
C GLY A 199 -18.28 8.50 2.21
N ALA A 200 -19.38 8.03 1.62
CA ALA A 200 -20.62 8.77 1.39
C ALA A 200 -20.43 10.23 0.94
N SER A 201 -19.97 10.41 -0.29
CA SER A 201 -20.09 11.70 -0.95
C SER A 201 -21.58 12.05 -1.15
N ASP A 202 -22.10 12.92 -0.30
CA ASP A 202 -23.44 13.51 -0.46
C ASP A 202 -23.57 14.26 -1.81
N SER A 203 -22.45 14.77 -2.35
CA SER A 203 -22.41 15.37 -3.69
C SER A 203 -22.65 14.33 -4.78
N THR A 204 -22.18 13.09 -4.65
CA THR A 204 -22.46 12.00 -5.61
C THR A 204 -23.93 11.59 -5.58
N LEU A 205 -24.54 11.51 -4.39
CA LEU A 205 -25.98 11.25 -4.24
C LEU A 205 -26.81 12.40 -4.84
N LEU A 206 -26.41 13.65 -4.60
CA LEU A 206 -27.04 14.84 -5.16
C LEU A 206 -26.89 14.91 -6.68
N LEU A 207 -25.69 14.68 -7.23
CA LEU A 207 -25.43 14.62 -8.67
C LEU A 207 -26.25 13.51 -9.32
N SER A 208 -26.36 12.34 -8.67
CA SER A 208 -27.20 11.23 -9.13
C SER A 208 -28.68 11.61 -9.15
N ALA A 209 -29.18 12.25 -8.08
CA ALA A 209 -30.56 12.76 -8.02
C ALA A 209 -30.84 13.83 -9.09
N LEU A 210 -29.88 14.73 -9.33
CA LEU A 210 -29.95 15.74 -10.40
C LEU A 210 -29.97 15.11 -11.79
N THR A 211 -29.23 14.02 -12.02
CA THR A 211 -29.27 13.31 -13.32
C THR A 211 -30.66 12.75 -13.61
N VAL A 212 -31.36 12.24 -12.60
CA VAL A 212 -32.73 11.71 -12.75
C VAL A 212 -33.70 12.85 -13.08
N LEU A 213 -33.63 13.96 -12.35
CA LEU A 213 -34.42 15.17 -12.61
C LEU A 213 -34.23 15.67 -14.05
N PHE A 214 -32.97 15.80 -14.48
CA PHE A 214 -32.64 16.26 -15.83
C PHE A 214 -33.10 15.28 -16.92
N GLU A 215 -33.04 13.96 -16.68
CA GLU A 215 -33.55 12.95 -17.61
C GLU A 215 -35.07 13.08 -17.81
N GLY A 216 -35.83 13.27 -16.73
CA GLY A 216 -37.29 13.46 -16.80
C GLY A 216 -37.69 14.74 -17.53
N VAL A 217 -37.03 15.86 -17.21
CA VAL A 217 -37.25 17.15 -17.89
C VAL A 217 -36.92 17.04 -19.38
N ARG A 218 -35.76 16.47 -19.73
CA ARG A 218 -35.29 16.27 -21.11
C ARG A 218 -36.25 15.38 -21.90
N SER A 219 -36.59 14.22 -21.38
CA SER A 219 -37.46 13.23 -22.04
C SER A 219 -38.85 13.82 -22.33
N SER A 220 -39.45 14.51 -21.34
CA SER A 220 -40.76 15.16 -21.53
C SER A 220 -40.72 16.25 -22.62
N ALA A 221 -39.64 17.04 -22.67
CA ALA A 221 -39.48 18.10 -23.65
C ALA A 221 -39.24 17.53 -25.07
N LEU A 222 -38.48 16.44 -25.19
CA LEU A 222 -38.26 15.70 -26.44
C LEU A 222 -39.55 15.14 -27.01
N TRP A 223 -40.37 14.50 -26.18
CA TRP A 223 -41.66 13.99 -26.60
C TRP A 223 -42.60 15.10 -27.06
N ALA A 224 -42.67 16.21 -26.32
CA ALA A 224 -43.45 17.38 -26.72
C ALA A 224 -42.98 17.96 -28.07
N ALA A 225 -41.67 17.99 -28.33
CA ALA A 225 -41.10 18.44 -29.60
C ALA A 225 -41.46 17.48 -30.75
N LYS A 226 -41.29 16.17 -30.57
CA LYS A 226 -41.64 15.13 -31.57
C LYS A 226 -43.12 15.18 -31.97
N ILE A 227 -44.02 15.37 -31.00
CA ILE A 227 -45.48 15.51 -31.24
C ILE A 227 -45.77 16.66 -32.20
N ARG A 228 -45.08 17.80 -32.01
CA ARG A 228 -45.31 19.01 -32.80
C ARG A 228 -44.68 18.93 -34.19
N ILE A 229 -43.50 18.32 -34.31
CA ILE A 229 -42.82 18.07 -35.60
C ILE A 229 -43.66 17.18 -36.53
N LEU A 230 -44.32 16.16 -35.97
CA LEU A 230 -45.14 15.22 -36.74
C LEU A 230 -46.50 15.80 -37.17
N GLY A 231 -46.97 16.86 -36.51
CA GLY A 231 -48.18 17.61 -36.88
C GLY A 231 -49.48 16.80 -36.88
N SER A 232 -49.48 15.58 -36.35
CA SER A 232 -50.64 14.67 -36.39
C SER A 232 -50.63 13.66 -35.25
N ARG A 233 -51.78 13.56 -34.55
CA ARG A 233 -52.01 12.63 -33.43
C ARG A 233 -51.88 11.15 -33.81
N TRP A 234 -52.19 10.80 -35.05
CA TRP A 234 -52.17 9.42 -35.54
C TRP A 234 -50.79 9.01 -36.06
N ARG A 235 -50.00 9.97 -36.56
CA ARG A 235 -48.59 9.77 -36.89
C ARG A 235 -47.73 9.60 -35.62
N LEU A 236 -48.10 10.25 -34.53
CA LEU A 236 -47.50 10.00 -33.21
C LEU A 236 -47.73 8.57 -32.73
N LEU A 237 -48.93 8.01 -32.89
CA LEU A 237 -49.24 6.63 -32.49
C LEU A 237 -48.40 5.59 -33.24
N SER A 238 -48.16 5.77 -34.53
CA SER A 238 -47.34 4.84 -35.33
C SER A 238 -45.85 5.05 -35.09
N TRP A 239 -45.35 6.28 -35.32
CA TRP A 239 -43.91 6.57 -35.27
C TRP A 239 -43.36 6.72 -33.85
N GLY A 240 -44.17 7.19 -32.90
CA GLY A 240 -43.82 7.22 -31.48
C GLY A 240 -43.68 5.80 -30.91
N SER A 241 -44.59 4.89 -31.27
CA SER A 241 -44.49 3.48 -30.85
C SER A 241 -43.25 2.79 -31.44
N LEU A 242 -42.89 3.09 -32.70
CA LEU A 242 -41.66 2.59 -33.30
C LEU A 242 -40.41 3.15 -32.60
N SER A 243 -40.39 4.46 -32.29
CA SER A 243 -39.29 5.08 -31.56
C SER A 243 -39.10 4.46 -30.17
N ILE A 244 -40.20 4.15 -29.46
CA ILE A 244 -40.16 3.46 -28.16
C ILE A 244 -39.61 2.04 -28.33
N ALA A 245 -40.10 1.28 -29.32
CA ALA A 245 -39.63 -0.08 -29.55
C ALA A 245 -38.13 -0.15 -29.86
N LEU A 246 -37.62 0.77 -30.69
CA LEU A 246 -36.18 0.87 -30.98
C LEU A 246 -35.36 1.24 -29.74
N GLN A 247 -35.81 2.22 -28.96
CA GLN A 247 -35.14 2.61 -27.73
C GLN A 247 -35.07 1.45 -26.72
N GLN A 248 -36.17 0.69 -26.54
CA GLN A 248 -36.18 -0.47 -25.65
C GLN A 248 -35.28 -1.61 -26.15
N GLY A 249 -35.19 -1.81 -27.47
CA GLY A 249 -34.21 -2.72 -28.07
C GLY A 249 -32.77 -2.31 -27.75
N CYS A 250 -32.45 -1.02 -27.81
CA CYS A 250 -31.14 -0.50 -27.42
C CYS A 250 -30.84 -0.70 -25.92
N VAL A 251 -31.81 -0.46 -25.03
CA VAL A 251 -31.65 -0.72 -23.59
C VAL A 251 -31.40 -2.21 -23.33
N PHE A 252 -32.09 -3.10 -24.03
CA PHE A 252 -31.89 -4.55 -23.92
C PHE A 252 -30.49 -4.98 -24.35
N LEU A 253 -29.94 -4.39 -25.41
CA LEU A 253 -28.61 -4.70 -25.93
C LEU A 253 -27.46 -3.99 -25.17
N SER A 254 -27.78 -2.95 -24.40
CA SER A 254 -26.82 -2.12 -23.66
C SER A 254 -25.79 -2.93 -22.83
N PRO A 255 -26.16 -3.97 -22.05
CA PRO A 255 -25.20 -4.70 -21.23
C PRO A 255 -24.08 -5.36 -22.04
N VAL A 256 -24.45 -6.07 -23.11
CA VAL A 256 -23.50 -6.79 -23.96
C VAL A 256 -22.63 -5.80 -24.75
N PHE A 257 -23.26 -4.73 -25.24
CA PHE A 257 -22.58 -3.73 -26.06
C PHE A 257 -21.55 -2.92 -25.25
N CYS A 258 -21.91 -2.45 -24.06
CA CYS A 258 -20.99 -1.71 -23.20
C CYS A 258 -19.85 -2.59 -22.66
N GLU A 259 -20.13 -3.83 -22.25
CA GLU A 259 -19.07 -4.76 -21.83
C GLU A 259 -18.05 -5.01 -22.95
N LEU A 260 -18.50 -5.11 -24.20
CA LEU A 260 -17.60 -5.25 -25.34
C LEU A 260 -16.72 -4.00 -25.54
N ILE A 261 -17.30 -2.80 -25.42
CA ILE A 261 -16.55 -1.53 -25.52
C ILE A 261 -15.50 -1.44 -24.41
N ALA A 262 -15.87 -1.69 -23.15
CA ALA A 262 -14.97 -1.63 -22.00
C ALA A 262 -13.76 -2.58 -22.14
N ARG A 263 -13.99 -3.80 -22.63
CA ARG A 263 -12.94 -4.79 -22.86
C ARG A 263 -12.02 -4.41 -24.01
N VAL A 264 -12.58 -3.94 -25.13
CA VAL A 264 -11.79 -3.62 -26.32
C VAL A 264 -10.94 -2.38 -26.11
N VAL A 265 -11.46 -1.36 -25.42
CA VAL A 265 -10.79 -0.06 -25.31
C VAL A 265 -9.79 -0.02 -24.17
N ASN A 266 -10.10 -0.62 -23.01
CA ASN A 266 -9.23 -0.53 -21.83
C ASN A 266 -9.03 -1.84 -21.07
N ASN A 267 -9.37 -2.99 -21.68
CA ASN A 267 -9.33 -4.33 -21.05
C ASN A 267 -10.05 -4.40 -19.69
N SER A 268 -11.06 -3.55 -19.49
CA SER A 268 -11.85 -3.42 -18.27
C SER A 268 -13.16 -4.19 -18.38
N THR A 269 -13.78 -4.52 -17.25
CA THR A 269 -15.05 -5.26 -17.20
C THR A 269 -16.00 -4.68 -16.17
N PHE A 270 -17.31 -4.71 -16.46
CA PHE A 270 -18.36 -4.39 -15.49
C PHE A 270 -18.51 -5.49 -14.43
N LEU A 271 -17.83 -6.63 -14.59
CA LEU A 271 -17.82 -7.78 -13.67
C LEU A 271 -16.54 -7.80 -12.83
N THR A 272 -16.22 -6.70 -12.15
CA THR A 272 -15.02 -6.55 -11.31
C THR A 272 -15.33 -6.08 -9.89
N ARG A 273 -14.46 -6.45 -8.94
CA ARG A 273 -14.47 -5.93 -7.56
C ARG A 273 -13.59 -4.68 -7.40
N ASN A 274 -12.76 -4.40 -8.39
CA ASN A 274 -11.89 -3.23 -8.37
C ASN A 274 -12.74 -2.01 -8.75
N GLN A 275 -12.93 -1.10 -7.80
CA GLN A 275 -13.77 0.09 -7.98
C GLN A 275 -13.25 0.98 -9.11
N LYS A 276 -11.92 1.01 -9.31
CA LYS A 276 -11.28 1.73 -10.41
C LYS A 276 -11.58 1.08 -11.75
N GLU A 277 -11.46 -0.25 -11.84
CA GLU A 277 -11.74 -0.99 -13.08
C GLU A 277 -13.24 -0.90 -13.47
N LEU A 278 -14.15 -0.90 -12.50
CA LEU A 278 -15.57 -0.68 -12.73
C LEU A 278 -15.84 0.74 -13.22
N ALA A 279 -15.20 1.75 -12.60
CA ALA A 279 -15.31 3.14 -13.02
C ALA A 279 -14.74 3.35 -14.44
N ASP A 280 -13.60 2.75 -14.75
CA ASP A 280 -12.97 2.81 -16.07
C ASP A 280 -13.88 2.18 -17.13
N ALA A 281 -14.44 0.99 -16.86
CA ALA A 281 -15.40 0.34 -17.76
C ALA A 281 -16.64 1.23 -18.02
N MET A 282 -17.14 1.90 -16.98
CA MET A 282 -18.25 2.85 -17.07
C MET A 282 -17.90 4.07 -17.90
N ILE A 283 -16.79 4.74 -17.62
CA ILE A 283 -16.36 5.98 -18.30
C ILE A 283 -16.17 5.71 -19.80
N VAL A 284 -15.40 4.66 -20.11
CA VAL A 284 -15.06 4.27 -21.48
C VAL A 284 -16.29 3.90 -22.30
N SER A 285 -17.32 3.34 -21.66
CA SER A 285 -18.57 2.97 -22.33
C SER A 285 -19.55 4.13 -22.45
N ILE A 286 -19.69 4.97 -21.42
CA ILE A 286 -20.73 6.01 -21.33
C ILE A 286 -20.33 7.27 -22.08
N VAL A 287 -19.09 7.75 -21.92
CA VAL A 287 -18.67 9.06 -22.44
C VAL A 287 -18.81 9.14 -23.97
N PRO A 288 -18.33 8.15 -24.76
CA PRO A 288 -18.49 8.21 -26.21
C PRO A 288 -19.95 8.22 -26.64
N LEU A 289 -20.79 7.39 -26.02
CA LEU A 289 -22.22 7.28 -26.33
C LEU A 289 -22.99 8.55 -25.94
N GLY A 290 -22.69 9.12 -24.78
CA GLY A 290 -23.29 10.38 -24.31
C GLY A 290 -22.87 11.57 -25.16
N CYS A 291 -21.61 11.66 -25.56
CA CYS A 291 -21.13 12.71 -26.46
C CYS A 291 -21.80 12.62 -27.83
N LEU A 292 -21.87 11.41 -28.42
CA LEU A 292 -22.58 11.20 -29.68
C LEU A 292 -24.06 11.56 -29.55
N GLN A 293 -24.74 11.11 -28.49
CA GLN A 293 -26.12 11.46 -28.21
C GLN A 293 -26.31 12.99 -28.25
N TYR A 294 -25.42 13.74 -27.58
CA TYR A 294 -25.51 15.19 -27.53
C TYR A 294 -25.30 15.85 -28.90
N VAL A 295 -24.32 15.35 -29.69
CA VAL A 295 -24.05 15.85 -31.04
C VAL A 295 -25.28 15.71 -31.93
N PHE A 296 -25.93 14.55 -31.95
CA PHE A 296 -27.15 14.32 -32.74
C PHE A 296 -28.31 15.21 -32.27
N GLN A 297 -28.43 15.45 -30.96
CA GLN A 297 -29.42 16.34 -30.37
C GLN A 297 -29.20 17.81 -30.78
N LEU A 298 -27.95 18.30 -30.75
CA LEU A 298 -27.59 19.63 -31.23
C LEU A 298 -27.85 19.78 -32.73
N PHE A 299 -27.47 18.79 -33.53
CA PHE A 299 -27.61 18.85 -34.99
C PHE A 299 -29.08 18.91 -35.44
N SER A 300 -30.01 18.41 -34.62
CA SER A 300 -31.45 18.49 -34.90
C SER A 300 -31.95 19.93 -35.04
N ILE A 301 -31.32 20.92 -34.38
CA ILE A 301 -31.77 22.32 -34.37
C ILE A 301 -31.87 22.94 -35.76
N PHE A 302 -30.94 22.60 -36.65
CA PHE A 302 -30.88 23.11 -38.02
C PHE A 302 -32.10 22.71 -38.84
N PHE A 303 -32.71 21.58 -38.49
CA PHE A 303 -33.85 21.02 -39.21
C PHE A 303 -35.19 21.30 -38.54
N ILE A 304 -35.21 21.54 -37.22
CA ILE A 304 -36.43 21.78 -36.45
C ILE A 304 -37.23 22.96 -37.01
N HIS A 305 -36.60 24.10 -37.32
CA HIS A 305 -37.29 25.27 -37.87
C HIS A 305 -37.96 24.97 -39.23
N ARG A 306 -37.24 24.28 -40.12
CA ARG A 306 -37.73 23.87 -41.44
C ARG A 306 -38.89 22.87 -41.32
N ASP A 307 -38.75 21.90 -40.44
CA ASP A 307 -39.72 20.82 -40.27
C ASP A 307 -41.04 21.30 -39.63
N LEU A 308 -41.02 22.44 -38.94
CA LEU A 308 -42.20 23.07 -38.35
C LEU A 308 -42.84 24.15 -39.23
N GLY A 309 -42.25 24.48 -40.38
CA GLY A 309 -42.75 25.54 -41.26
C GLY A 309 -42.57 26.95 -40.67
N LEU A 310 -41.63 27.14 -39.74
CA LEU A 310 -41.28 28.46 -39.22
C LEU A 310 -40.37 29.16 -40.24
N ALA A 311 -40.70 30.39 -40.65
CA ALA A 311 -39.92 31.14 -41.63
C ALA A 311 -38.44 31.26 -41.19
N PRO A 312 -37.47 31.11 -42.12
CA PRO A 312 -36.07 31.33 -41.78
C PRO A 312 -35.86 32.78 -41.35
N LEU A 313 -34.97 33.00 -40.37
CA LEU A 313 -34.61 34.32 -39.86
C LEU A 313 -33.78 35.10 -40.90
N ARG A 314 -34.35 35.46 -42.05
CA ARG A 314 -33.80 36.50 -42.93
C ARG A 314 -34.87 37.14 -43.84
N ASP A 315 -34.75 38.46 -43.89
CA ASP A 315 -35.33 39.43 -44.83
C ASP A 315 -36.84 39.72 -44.73
N VAL A 316 -37.19 40.63 -43.81
CA VAL A 316 -38.34 41.51 -44.00
C VAL A 316 -37.79 42.88 -44.39
N ALA A 317 -37.92 43.19 -45.69
CA ALA A 317 -37.75 44.52 -46.26
C ALA A 317 -38.75 45.51 -45.64
N GLU A 318 -38.31 46.75 -45.50
CA GLU A 318 -39.11 47.88 -44.98
C GLU A 318 -40.38 48.14 -45.80
N PRO A 319 -41.43 48.62 -45.14
CA PRO A 319 -42.12 49.79 -45.67
C PRO A 319 -42.16 50.95 -44.66
N ALA A 320 -42.27 52.13 -45.26
CA ALA A 320 -42.09 53.48 -44.73
C ALA A 320 -42.85 53.83 -43.42
N ALA A 321 -42.08 54.49 -42.55
CA ALA A 321 -42.39 55.64 -41.69
C ALA A 321 -43.78 55.81 -41.05
N ALA A 322 -43.80 55.63 -39.71
CA ALA A 322 -44.55 56.48 -38.79
C ALA A 322 -43.65 56.82 -37.58
N PRO A 323 -43.69 58.05 -37.03
CA PRO A 323 -42.64 58.54 -36.14
C PRO A 323 -42.82 57.99 -34.71
N CYS A 324 -41.87 57.18 -34.26
CA CYS A 324 -41.84 56.69 -32.88
C CYS A 324 -40.69 57.37 -32.11
N ARG A 325 -41.07 58.04 -31.01
CA ARG A 325 -40.24 58.81 -30.05
C ARG A 325 -39.03 58.03 -29.48
N PRO A 326 -38.03 58.71 -28.85
CA PRO A 326 -36.71 58.16 -28.54
C PRO A 326 -36.73 57.21 -27.33
N ARG A 327 -37.33 56.04 -27.47
CA ARG A 327 -37.14 54.88 -26.58
C ARG A 327 -36.91 53.56 -27.34
N CYS A 328 -36.95 53.57 -28.68
CA CYS A 328 -36.82 52.37 -29.50
C CYS A 328 -35.38 51.94 -29.82
N LEU A 329 -34.36 52.76 -29.57
CA LEU A 329 -32.96 52.42 -29.87
C LEU A 329 -32.30 51.46 -28.86
N ARG A 330 -32.84 51.31 -27.64
CA ARG A 330 -32.28 50.40 -26.62
C ARG A 330 -32.67 48.92 -26.78
N ARG A 331 -33.62 48.59 -27.66
CA ARG A 331 -34.12 47.20 -27.83
C ARG A 331 -33.52 46.42 -29.01
N ARG A 332 -32.78 47.07 -29.92
CA ARG A 332 -32.20 46.39 -31.10
C ARG A 332 -30.82 45.76 -30.85
N PHE A 333 -30.02 46.28 -29.91
CA PHE A 333 -28.73 45.67 -29.53
C PHE A 333 -28.86 44.51 -28.52
N ALA A 334 -29.99 44.38 -27.83
CA ALA A 334 -30.21 43.35 -26.80
C ALA A 334 -30.62 41.95 -27.33
N LYS A 335 -30.76 41.76 -28.65
CA LYS A 335 -31.27 40.50 -29.24
C LYS A 335 -30.25 39.63 -29.99
N ARG A 336 -29.01 40.09 -30.18
CA ARG A 336 -27.98 39.31 -30.91
C ARG A 336 -26.70 39.01 -30.11
N ALA A 337 -26.45 39.70 -29.00
CA ALA A 337 -25.34 39.40 -28.10
C ALA A 337 -25.42 38.06 -27.32
N PRO A 338 -26.60 37.56 -26.87
CA PRO A 338 -26.62 36.43 -25.94
C PRO A 338 -26.31 35.08 -26.58
N VAL A 339 -26.56 34.91 -27.89
CA VAL A 339 -26.36 33.60 -28.55
C VAL A 339 -24.89 33.37 -28.89
N ALA A 340 -24.19 34.39 -29.40
CA ALA A 340 -22.75 34.31 -29.72
C ALA A 340 -21.88 34.28 -28.46
N ALA A 341 -22.26 35.04 -27.43
CA ALA A 341 -21.59 34.99 -26.13
C ALA A 341 -21.84 33.65 -25.42
N ALA A 342 -23.05 33.10 -25.46
CA ALA A 342 -23.34 31.80 -24.86
C ALA A 342 -22.68 30.63 -25.60
N THR A 343 -22.53 30.70 -26.92
CA THR A 343 -21.78 29.68 -27.69
C THR A 343 -20.28 29.77 -27.43
N ALA A 344 -19.70 30.97 -27.31
CA ALA A 344 -18.31 31.14 -26.90
C ALA A 344 -18.04 30.66 -25.46
N VAL A 345 -18.95 30.93 -24.53
CA VAL A 345 -18.85 30.45 -23.14
C VAL A 345 -19.02 28.94 -23.06
N ALA A 346 -19.96 28.33 -23.80
CA ALA A 346 -20.13 26.88 -23.82
C ALA A 346 -18.93 26.15 -24.46
N LEU A 347 -18.36 26.71 -25.54
CA LEU A 347 -17.16 26.17 -26.17
C LEU A 347 -15.93 26.33 -25.26
N ALA A 348 -15.80 27.48 -24.60
CA ALA A 348 -14.73 27.72 -23.63
C ALA A 348 -14.84 26.81 -22.41
N VAL A 349 -16.05 26.57 -21.89
CA VAL A 349 -16.29 25.59 -20.82
C VAL A 349 -15.94 24.19 -21.32
N ALA A 350 -16.43 23.74 -22.47
CA ALA A 350 -16.13 22.41 -23.01
C ALA A 350 -14.63 22.19 -23.28
N ILE A 351 -13.92 23.20 -23.81
CA ILE A 351 -12.46 23.15 -24.00
C ILE A 351 -11.73 23.17 -22.65
N SER A 352 -12.19 23.97 -21.68
CA SER A 352 -11.62 23.99 -20.33
C SER A 352 -11.85 22.68 -19.59
N THR A 353 -13.00 22.01 -19.80
CA THR A 353 -13.28 20.67 -19.28
C THR A 353 -12.43 19.62 -19.98
N LEU A 354 -12.23 19.70 -21.30
CA LEU A 354 -11.33 18.80 -22.04
C LEU A 354 -9.86 18.97 -21.64
N VAL A 355 -9.40 20.20 -21.42
CA VAL A 355 -8.05 20.49 -20.91
C VAL A 355 -7.91 20.05 -19.45
N ALA A 356 -8.94 20.26 -18.61
CA ALA A 356 -8.95 19.73 -17.25
C ALA A 356 -8.94 18.20 -17.23
N MET A 357 -9.70 17.52 -18.08
CA MET A 357 -9.69 16.07 -18.23
C MET A 357 -8.35 15.55 -18.78
N ALA A 358 -7.72 16.25 -19.73
CA ALA A 358 -6.39 15.87 -20.24
C ALA A 358 -5.27 16.09 -19.19
N VAL A 359 -5.43 17.07 -18.31
CA VAL A 359 -4.52 17.32 -17.17
C VAL A 359 -4.81 16.38 -15.99
N MET A 360 -6.05 15.90 -15.83
CA MET A 360 -6.48 14.99 -14.77
C MET A 360 -6.46 13.50 -15.14
N GLN A 361 -6.30 13.16 -16.43
CA GLN A 361 -5.91 11.83 -16.92
C GLN A 361 -4.42 11.52 -16.69
N ALA A 362 -3.66 12.42 -16.05
CA ALA A 362 -2.43 12.00 -15.41
C ALA A 362 -2.81 10.91 -14.41
N GLU A 363 -2.33 9.68 -14.67
CA GLU A 363 -2.47 8.53 -13.78
C GLU A 363 -2.33 9.00 -12.31
N PRO A 364 -3.09 8.46 -11.32
CA PRO A 364 -2.65 8.61 -9.94
C PRO A 364 -1.19 8.21 -9.95
N LEU A 365 -0.30 9.15 -9.62
CA LEU A 365 1.14 8.99 -9.85
C LEU A 365 1.47 7.58 -9.39
N PRO A 366 1.94 6.68 -10.29
CA PRO A 366 2.40 5.38 -9.82
C PRO A 366 3.35 5.67 -8.67
N TYR A 367 3.13 5.04 -7.53
CA TYR A 367 4.06 5.15 -6.42
C TYR A 367 5.42 4.72 -6.97
N ASP A 368 6.32 5.70 -7.07
CA ASP A 368 7.57 5.55 -7.80
C ASP A 368 8.72 6.03 -6.92
N PRO A 369 8.97 5.30 -5.82
CA PRO A 369 10.00 5.67 -4.86
C PRO A 369 11.34 5.63 -5.57
N VAL A 370 12.12 6.67 -5.34
CA VAL A 370 13.47 6.73 -5.87
C VAL A 370 14.40 6.12 -4.85
N ARG A 371 15.21 5.15 -5.29
CA ARG A 371 16.07 4.37 -4.41
C ARG A 371 17.50 4.45 -4.85
N ARG A 372 18.41 4.33 -3.89
CA ARG A 372 19.84 4.20 -4.18
C ARG A 372 20.09 2.92 -4.97
N CYS A 373 20.85 3.03 -6.05
CA CYS A 373 21.22 1.93 -6.90
C CYS A 373 22.53 1.30 -6.41
N TYR A 374 22.43 0.22 -5.65
CA TYR A 374 23.60 -0.48 -5.11
C TYR A 374 24.34 -1.24 -6.23
N GLY A 375 25.67 -1.22 -6.16
CA GLY A 375 26.53 -1.94 -7.13
C GLY A 375 26.72 -1.26 -8.49
N LEU A 376 26.02 -0.15 -8.76
CA LEU A 376 26.30 0.71 -9.90
C LEU A 376 27.30 1.80 -9.48
N GLN A 377 28.58 1.65 -9.83
CA GLN A 377 29.49 2.80 -9.90
C GLN A 377 29.18 3.55 -11.20
N ALA A 378 29.05 4.88 -11.15
CA ALA A 378 28.77 5.69 -12.33
C ALA A 378 29.84 5.45 -13.41
N PRO A 379 29.49 4.82 -14.54
CA PRO A 379 30.41 4.70 -15.66
C PRO A 379 30.28 5.94 -16.56
N THR A 380 31.40 6.39 -17.11
CA THR A 380 31.37 7.26 -18.29
C THR A 380 30.61 6.55 -19.41
N GLY A 381 29.46 7.11 -19.81
CA GLY A 381 28.65 6.60 -20.93
C GLY A 381 27.51 5.65 -20.58
N LEU A 382 26.76 5.91 -19.50
CA LEU A 382 25.44 5.28 -19.28
C LEU A 382 24.59 5.37 -20.57
N PRO A 383 23.89 4.30 -21.00
CA PRO A 383 22.93 4.31 -22.13
C PRO A 383 21.63 5.05 -21.76
N CYS A 384 21.74 6.02 -20.85
CA CYS A 384 20.69 6.90 -20.42
C CYS A 384 20.86 8.23 -21.13
N THR A 385 19.74 8.84 -21.51
CA THR A 385 19.78 10.18 -22.11
C THR A 385 19.85 11.19 -20.98
N VAL A 386 20.89 12.03 -20.98
CA VAL A 386 20.99 13.14 -20.03
C VAL A 386 19.93 14.17 -20.39
N LEU A 387 19.00 14.43 -19.48
CA LEU A 387 17.94 15.42 -19.69
C LEU A 387 18.39 16.80 -19.24
N THR A 388 19.05 16.84 -18.08
CA THR A 388 19.64 18.07 -17.55
C THR A 388 20.82 17.72 -16.66
N GLU A 389 21.83 18.57 -16.70
CA GLU A 389 22.96 18.51 -15.80
C GLU A 389 23.05 19.86 -15.10
N ILE A 390 23.17 19.81 -13.79
CA ILE A 390 23.11 21.01 -12.97
C ILE A 390 24.47 21.17 -12.28
N PRO A 391 25.31 22.11 -12.75
CA PRO A 391 26.76 22.11 -12.49
C PRO A 391 27.19 22.94 -11.26
N ARG A 392 26.27 23.47 -10.44
CA ARG A 392 26.59 24.42 -9.36
C ARG A 392 26.39 23.83 -7.96
N PRO A 393 27.46 23.58 -7.17
CA PRO A 393 27.37 23.03 -5.81
C PRO A 393 26.51 23.85 -4.84
N GLN A 394 26.48 25.19 -5.03
CA GLN A 394 25.71 26.13 -4.21
C GLN A 394 24.18 25.95 -4.37
N GLU A 395 23.71 25.34 -5.45
CA GLU A 395 22.28 25.06 -5.67
C GLU A 395 21.83 23.74 -5.01
N PHE A 396 22.75 22.80 -4.72
CA PHE A 396 22.43 21.47 -4.18
C PHE A 396 22.61 21.32 -2.68
N GLY A 397 23.59 21.98 -2.07
CA GLY A 397 23.79 22.16 -0.62
C GLY A 397 23.79 20.91 0.26
N LEU A 398 24.42 21.02 1.43
CA LEU A 398 24.25 20.06 2.51
C LEU A 398 23.02 20.46 3.35
N ASN A 399 22.47 19.51 4.10
CA ASN A 399 21.48 19.84 5.12
C ASN A 399 22.10 20.65 6.26
N GLY A 400 21.28 20.99 7.26
CA GLY A 400 21.72 21.73 8.45
C GLY A 400 22.83 21.04 9.27
N PHE A 401 23.16 19.78 8.99
CA PHE A 401 24.18 18.98 9.67
C PHE A 401 25.35 18.57 8.78
N GLY A 402 25.45 19.12 7.56
CA GLY A 402 26.60 18.85 6.68
C GLY A 402 26.52 17.54 5.88
N GLN A 403 25.34 16.93 5.74
CA GLN A 403 25.14 15.70 4.95
C GLN A 403 24.45 15.99 3.60
N PRO A 404 24.59 15.11 2.59
CA PRO A 404 24.09 15.36 1.23
C PRO A 404 22.56 15.19 1.05
N THR A 405 21.76 15.09 2.11
CA THR A 405 20.33 14.76 2.03
C THR A 405 19.54 15.81 1.25
N SER A 406 19.76 17.10 1.52
CA SER A 406 19.10 18.18 0.77
C SER A 406 19.53 18.21 -0.70
N ALA A 407 20.77 17.80 -1.02
CA ALA A 407 21.24 17.65 -2.40
C ALA A 407 20.49 16.53 -3.12
N ARG A 408 20.36 15.36 -2.48
CA ARG A 408 19.58 14.24 -3.02
C ARG A 408 18.11 14.62 -3.23
N GLN A 409 17.48 15.32 -2.27
CA GLN A 409 16.10 15.77 -2.39
C GLN A 409 15.92 16.79 -3.52
N ARG A 410 16.85 17.73 -3.69
CA ARG A 410 16.82 18.68 -4.82
C ARG A 410 17.04 17.99 -6.15
N CYS A 411 17.96 17.03 -6.23
CA CYS A 411 18.12 16.19 -7.42
C CYS A 411 16.84 15.45 -7.78
N LEU A 412 16.15 14.86 -6.80
CA LEU A 412 14.85 14.22 -7.00
C LEU A 412 13.79 15.21 -7.53
N GLN A 413 13.72 16.42 -6.98
CA GLN A 413 12.81 17.47 -7.47
C GLN A 413 13.12 17.86 -8.92
N HIS A 414 14.39 18.08 -9.24
CA HIS A 414 14.82 18.37 -10.61
C HIS A 414 14.55 17.21 -11.57
N MET A 415 14.75 15.97 -11.12
CA MET A 415 14.40 14.78 -11.88
C MET A 415 12.92 14.78 -12.24
N ARG A 416 12.04 15.05 -11.27
CA ARG A 416 10.60 15.15 -11.51
C ARG A 416 10.23 16.31 -12.45
N LEU A 417 10.85 17.48 -12.29
CA LEU A 417 10.61 18.65 -13.15
C LEU A 417 11.07 18.44 -14.59
N ALA A 418 12.20 17.76 -14.79
CA ALA A 418 12.74 17.45 -16.11
C ALA A 418 12.05 16.23 -16.76
N GLY A 419 11.20 15.50 -16.02
CA GLY A 419 10.56 14.27 -16.48
C GLY A 419 11.51 13.07 -16.56
N GLY A 420 12.60 13.08 -15.79
CA GLY A 420 13.57 11.99 -15.71
C GLY A 420 13.14 10.85 -14.79
N ASP A 421 13.85 9.72 -14.89
CA ASP A 421 13.61 8.53 -14.07
C ASP A 421 14.81 8.10 -13.21
N THR A 422 15.97 8.71 -13.43
CA THR A 422 17.23 8.41 -12.77
C THR A 422 18.00 9.71 -12.54
N PHE A 423 18.70 9.84 -11.41
CA PHE A 423 19.68 10.89 -11.20
C PHE A 423 20.97 10.35 -10.60
N GLU A 424 22.08 10.97 -10.96
CA GLU A 424 23.38 10.78 -10.35
C GLU A 424 23.73 12.06 -9.57
N LEU A 425 24.14 11.88 -8.32
CA LEU A 425 24.59 12.96 -7.46
C LEU A 425 26.09 12.79 -7.18
N VAL A 426 26.89 13.74 -7.65
CA VAL A 426 28.29 13.87 -7.24
C VAL A 426 28.37 15.04 -6.25
N VAL A 427 28.55 14.72 -4.97
CA VAL A 427 28.56 15.72 -3.89
C VAL A 427 29.67 16.75 -4.14
N GLY A 428 29.31 18.04 -4.16
CA GLY A 428 30.27 19.13 -4.39
C GLY A 428 30.65 19.36 -5.87
N SER A 429 30.05 18.63 -6.80
CA SER A 429 30.28 18.78 -8.24
C SER A 429 29.00 19.09 -9.00
N HIS A 430 28.16 18.09 -9.28
CA HIS A 430 26.98 18.26 -10.13
C HIS A 430 25.88 17.25 -9.79
N CYS A 431 24.67 17.58 -10.23
CA CYS A 431 23.51 16.68 -10.25
C CYS A 431 23.12 16.39 -11.71
N LYS A 432 23.15 15.12 -12.11
CA LYS A 432 22.87 14.72 -13.48
C LYS A 432 21.56 13.94 -13.54
N VAL A 433 20.55 14.55 -14.14
CA VAL A 433 19.23 13.93 -14.33
C VAL A 433 19.20 13.23 -15.69
N MET A 434 18.71 12.00 -15.69
CA MET A 434 18.76 11.09 -16.81
C MET A 434 17.42 10.40 -17.05
N GLN A 435 17.21 9.98 -18.29
CA GLN A 435 16.17 9.05 -18.71
C GLN A 435 16.82 7.74 -19.15
N CYS A 436 16.68 6.69 -18.34
CA CYS A 436 17.21 5.37 -18.64
C CYS A 436 16.17 4.45 -19.30
N GLY A 437 14.87 4.69 -19.05
CA GLY A 437 13.74 4.04 -19.72
C GLY A 437 13.42 2.62 -19.26
N SER A 438 14.40 1.83 -18.80
CA SER A 438 14.13 0.54 -18.13
C SER A 438 15.25 0.12 -17.18
N LYS A 439 14.91 -0.78 -16.25
CA LYS A 439 15.86 -1.42 -15.33
C LYS A 439 16.99 -2.13 -16.09
N GLU A 440 16.69 -2.84 -17.17
CA GLU A 440 17.70 -3.56 -17.96
C GLU A 440 18.72 -2.61 -18.58
N LYS A 441 18.28 -1.45 -19.07
CA LYS A 441 19.18 -0.42 -19.61
C LYS A 441 20.05 0.20 -18.53
N LEU A 442 19.48 0.46 -17.35
CA LEU A 442 20.21 0.96 -16.20
C LEU A 442 21.29 -0.02 -15.73
N MET A 443 20.95 -1.32 -15.64
CA MET A 443 21.87 -2.37 -15.20
C MET A 443 22.94 -2.74 -16.25
N ALA A 444 22.60 -2.72 -17.54
CA ALA A 444 23.53 -3.06 -18.63
C ALA A 444 24.70 -2.08 -18.80
N ALA A 445 24.62 -0.92 -18.15
CA ALA A 445 25.60 0.15 -18.23
C ALA A 445 26.88 -0.09 -17.41
N GLY A 446 26.88 -1.07 -16.49
CA GLY A 446 27.90 -1.18 -15.45
C GLY A 446 29.15 -1.98 -15.85
N ARG A 447 30.26 -1.28 -16.15
CA ARG A 447 31.62 -1.48 -15.56
C ARG A 447 32.68 -0.61 -16.26
N SER A 448 33.22 0.39 -15.55
CA SER A 448 34.67 0.67 -15.40
C SER A 448 34.91 1.99 -14.65
N ASN A 449 36.06 2.04 -13.93
CA ASN A 449 36.50 2.98 -12.89
C ASN A 449 36.21 4.49 -13.08
N PHE A 450 35.81 5.14 -11.97
CA PHE A 450 36.35 6.37 -11.31
C PHE A 450 35.26 7.31 -10.72
N ASP A 451 35.60 7.93 -9.57
CA ASP A 451 35.01 9.07 -8.84
C ASP A 451 33.54 9.09 -8.33
N THR A 452 33.41 8.94 -7.00
CA THR A 452 32.54 9.62 -5.99
C THR A 452 31.02 9.85 -6.19
N GLY A 453 30.39 9.49 -7.32
CA GLY A 453 28.95 9.71 -7.55
C GLY A 453 28.01 8.65 -6.99
N GLU A 454 26.86 9.06 -6.42
CA GLU A 454 25.76 8.18 -6.00
C GLU A 454 24.63 8.17 -7.05
N VAL A 455 24.21 6.99 -7.50
CA VAL A 455 23.10 6.85 -8.46
C VAL A 455 21.81 6.50 -7.73
N PHE A 456 20.74 7.22 -8.04
CA PHE A 456 19.38 6.98 -7.56
C PHE A 456 18.42 6.83 -8.74
N SER A 457 17.52 5.87 -8.68
CA SER A 457 16.56 5.60 -9.76
C SER A 457 15.25 5.04 -9.25
N ARG A 458 14.20 5.28 -10.01
CA ARG A 458 12.89 4.59 -9.94
C ARG A 458 12.98 3.12 -10.33
N HIS A 459 13.95 2.79 -11.19
CA HIS A 459 14.17 1.42 -11.67
C HIS A 459 15.02 0.58 -10.71
N CYS A 460 15.55 1.19 -9.65
CA CYS A 460 16.45 0.52 -8.73
C CYS A 460 15.70 -0.31 -7.72
N ASP A 461 16.22 -1.53 -7.56
CA ASP A 461 15.67 -2.46 -6.61
C ASP A 461 16.29 -2.23 -5.24
N ILE A 462 15.47 -2.38 -4.22
CA ILE A 462 15.93 -2.38 -2.83
C ILE A 462 16.53 -3.74 -2.44
N TYR A 463 16.26 -4.78 -3.23
CA TYR A 463 16.73 -6.14 -2.98
C TYR A 463 18.20 -6.36 -3.34
N GLY A 464 18.79 -7.38 -2.72
CA GLY A 464 20.16 -7.86 -2.88
C GLY A 464 21.29 -6.92 -2.45
N GLN A 465 21.04 -6.02 -1.52
CA GLN A 465 22.08 -5.21 -0.90
C GLN A 465 23.06 -6.01 -0.01
N ASN A 466 22.73 -7.26 0.36
CA ASN A 466 23.47 -8.11 1.30
C ASN A 466 23.80 -7.39 2.63
N LEU A 467 22.78 -6.80 3.25
CA LEU A 467 22.94 -6.02 4.48
C LEU A 467 23.06 -6.93 5.71
N VAL A 468 23.86 -6.48 6.67
CA VAL A 468 23.98 -7.00 8.04
C VAL A 468 23.65 -5.86 8.98
N ILE A 469 22.51 -6.02 9.65
CA ILE A 469 21.92 -5.02 10.53
C ILE A 469 22.01 -5.53 11.96
N VAL A 470 22.31 -4.68 12.94
CA VAL A 470 22.16 -5.00 14.35
C VAL A 470 21.03 -4.17 14.96
N HIS A 471 20.13 -4.78 15.73
CA HIS A 471 19.13 -4.05 16.50
C HIS A 471 19.62 -3.84 17.94
N LEU A 472 20.17 -2.66 18.22
CA LEU A 472 20.60 -2.25 19.57
C LEU A 472 19.39 -1.79 20.39
N PHE A 473 18.58 -2.75 20.80
CA PHE A 473 17.27 -2.51 21.40
C PHE A 473 17.40 -1.82 22.76
N GLU A 474 16.78 -0.64 22.88
CA GLU A 474 16.75 0.22 24.07
C GLU A 474 18.08 0.84 24.52
N TRP A 475 19.11 0.83 23.67
CA TRP A 475 20.39 1.47 23.99
C TRP A 475 20.27 3.00 24.01
N SER A 476 21.11 3.68 24.80
CA SER A 476 21.21 5.14 24.76
C SER A 476 21.87 5.62 23.46
N TRP A 477 21.56 6.85 23.01
CA TRP A 477 22.17 7.41 21.80
C TRP A 477 23.70 7.49 21.90
N ASN A 478 24.22 7.84 23.07
CA ASN A 478 25.67 7.92 23.31
C ASN A 478 26.35 6.55 23.27
N ASP A 479 25.71 5.50 23.80
CA ASP A 479 26.23 4.13 23.71
C ASP A 479 26.20 3.63 22.27
N VAL A 480 25.14 3.92 21.50
CA VAL A 480 25.06 3.56 20.07
C VAL A 480 26.15 4.27 19.27
N ALA A 481 26.35 5.57 19.48
CA ALA A 481 27.40 6.34 18.80
C ALA A 481 28.79 5.72 19.04
N LYS A 482 29.08 5.38 20.30
CA LYS A 482 30.33 4.73 20.70
C LYS A 482 30.44 3.33 20.11
N GLU A 483 29.36 2.56 20.10
CA GLU A 483 29.30 1.21 19.54
C GLU A 483 29.56 1.21 18.03
N CYS A 484 29.00 2.18 17.30
CA CYS A 484 29.25 2.36 15.86
C CYS A 484 30.74 2.56 15.57
N ARG A 485 31.37 3.52 16.26
CA ARG A 485 32.77 3.89 16.04
C ARG A 485 33.75 2.80 16.51
N ASP A 486 33.53 2.26 17.70
CA ASP A 486 34.52 1.42 18.38
C ASP A 486 34.35 -0.08 18.04
N TYR A 487 33.19 -0.49 17.49
CA TYR A 487 32.92 -1.91 17.22
C TYR A 487 32.20 -2.20 15.89
N LEU A 488 31.01 -1.63 15.63
CA LEU A 488 30.19 -2.03 14.48
C LEU A 488 30.83 -1.71 13.13
N GLY A 489 31.34 -0.48 12.95
CA GLY A 489 32.06 -0.08 11.74
C GLY A 489 33.30 -0.94 11.51
N PRO A 490 34.20 -1.06 12.51
CA PRO A 490 35.34 -1.98 12.45
C PRO A 490 34.97 -3.44 12.21
N ALA A 491 33.79 -3.91 12.64
CA ALA A 491 33.33 -5.29 12.43
C ALA A 491 32.62 -5.50 11.07
N GLY A 492 32.22 -4.42 10.39
CA GLY A 492 31.62 -4.47 9.05
C GLY A 492 30.10 -4.59 9.00
N PHE A 493 29.40 -4.17 10.06
CA PHE A 493 27.95 -3.99 10.02
C PHE A 493 27.60 -2.80 9.11
N ASP A 494 26.56 -2.91 8.29
CA ASP A 494 26.14 -1.79 7.42
C ASP A 494 25.22 -0.82 8.14
N ALA A 495 24.45 -1.30 9.11
CA ALA A 495 23.49 -0.47 9.80
C ALA A 495 23.22 -0.90 11.24
N VAL A 496 22.86 0.08 12.06
CA VAL A 496 22.28 -0.11 13.38
C VAL A 496 20.81 0.28 13.34
N GLN A 497 19.93 -0.66 13.69
CA GLN A 497 18.56 -0.33 14.03
C GLN A 497 18.50 0.21 15.47
N VAL A 498 17.87 1.36 15.61
CA VAL A 498 17.60 2.00 16.90
C VAL A 498 16.11 1.93 17.25
N SER A 499 15.80 1.80 18.54
CA SER A 499 14.42 1.88 19.05
C SER A 499 13.76 3.24 18.72
N PRO A 500 12.42 3.34 18.72
CA PRO A 500 11.71 4.54 18.24
C PRO A 500 12.23 5.83 18.90
N PRO A 501 12.75 6.81 18.13
CA PRO A 501 13.34 8.02 18.68
C PRO A 501 12.30 9.06 19.11
N THR A 502 11.04 8.85 18.76
CA THR A 502 9.92 9.75 19.05
C THR A 502 9.59 9.81 20.53
N GLU A 503 9.09 10.96 20.97
CA GLU A 503 8.48 11.11 22.29
C GLU A 503 7.32 10.13 22.44
N HIS A 504 7.34 9.40 23.54
CA HIS A 504 6.42 8.30 23.80
C HIS A 504 5.78 8.43 25.19
N VAL A 505 4.83 7.55 25.51
CA VAL A 505 4.22 7.51 26.86
C VAL A 505 5.26 7.20 27.93
N LEU A 506 4.98 7.67 29.16
CA LEU A 506 5.80 7.35 30.32
C LEU A 506 5.61 5.90 30.76
N GLY A 507 6.64 5.35 31.38
CA GLY A 507 6.63 4.01 31.97
C GLY A 507 8.00 3.36 31.87
N PRO A 508 8.22 2.22 32.55
CA PRO A 508 9.49 1.50 32.47
C PRO A 508 9.50 0.52 31.31
N TYR A 509 8.33 0.01 30.89
CA TYR A 509 8.23 -1.11 29.98
C TYR A 509 8.79 -0.75 28.60
N TRP A 510 9.33 -1.74 27.90
CA TRP A 510 9.92 -1.54 26.57
C TRP A 510 8.87 -1.05 25.55
N TYR A 511 7.66 -1.62 25.59
CA TYR A 511 6.59 -1.34 24.62
C TYR A 511 6.03 0.08 24.73
N THR A 512 6.39 0.83 25.79
CA THR A 512 5.98 2.25 25.91
C THR A 512 6.51 3.09 24.76
N ARG A 513 7.66 2.74 24.15
CA ARG A 513 8.21 3.45 22.99
C ARG A 513 7.38 3.33 21.72
N TYR A 514 6.56 2.28 21.64
CA TYR A 514 5.63 2.02 20.55
C TYR A 514 4.27 2.72 20.78
N GLN A 515 4.24 3.74 21.64
CA GLN A 515 3.07 4.58 21.85
C GLN A 515 3.49 6.05 21.74
N PRO A 516 3.63 6.57 20.51
CA PRO A 516 4.05 7.95 20.28
C PRO A 516 3.06 8.94 20.86
N VAL A 517 3.58 9.98 21.50
CA VAL A 517 2.82 11.12 22.01
C VAL A 517 3.04 12.34 21.13
N SER A 518 4.25 12.48 20.59
CA SER A 518 4.58 13.48 19.57
C SER A 518 5.74 12.99 18.71
N TYR A 519 6.05 13.70 17.62
CA TYR A 519 7.22 13.42 16.78
C TYR A 519 8.48 14.19 17.20
N ARG A 520 8.53 14.72 18.43
CA ARG A 520 9.79 15.22 19.01
C ARG A 520 10.76 14.06 19.18
N LEU A 521 12.05 14.30 18.96
CA LEU A 521 13.09 13.26 19.04
C LEU A 521 13.72 13.12 20.43
N ASP A 522 12.93 13.43 21.46
CA ASP A 522 13.30 13.26 22.86
C ASP A 522 12.64 11.98 23.39
N SER A 523 13.45 10.97 23.68
CA SER A 523 12.99 9.66 24.10
C SER A 523 13.82 9.15 25.28
N ARG A 524 13.49 7.95 25.76
CA ARG A 524 14.25 7.26 26.80
C ARG A 524 15.74 7.10 26.47
N SER A 525 16.11 7.01 25.20
CA SER A 525 17.51 6.86 24.77
C SER A 525 18.33 8.15 24.83
N GLY A 526 17.68 9.32 24.93
CA GLY A 526 18.33 10.62 24.99
C GLY A 526 17.56 11.72 24.26
N SER A 527 18.16 12.89 24.24
CA SER A 527 17.68 14.11 23.59
C SER A 527 17.85 14.08 22.06
N GLU A 528 17.19 15.01 21.36
CA GLU A 528 17.37 15.20 19.91
C GLU A 528 18.83 15.50 19.54
N GLN A 529 19.57 16.27 20.35
CA GLN A 529 20.97 16.59 20.07
C GLN A 529 21.86 15.35 20.17
N GLU A 530 21.62 14.49 21.16
CA GLU A 530 22.33 13.22 21.29
C GLU A 530 21.99 12.26 20.15
N PHE A 531 20.74 12.27 19.67
CA PHE A 531 20.32 11.51 18.49
C PHE A 531 21.05 11.99 17.22
N ILE A 532 21.11 13.30 16.98
CA ILE A 532 21.84 13.90 15.85
C ILE A 532 23.33 13.53 15.91
N HIS A 533 23.94 13.64 17.09
CA HIS A 533 25.33 13.26 17.29
C HIS A 533 25.57 11.77 17.00
N MET A 534 24.67 10.90 17.47
CA MET A 534 24.75 9.46 17.19
C MET A 534 24.67 9.14 15.70
N VAL A 535 23.75 9.77 14.96
CA VAL A 535 23.65 9.61 13.50
C VAL A 535 24.94 10.03 12.81
N SER A 536 25.53 11.17 13.21
CA SER A 536 26.81 11.63 12.66
C SER A 536 27.96 10.66 12.94
N GLU A 537 28.10 10.19 14.18
CA GLU A 537 29.18 9.26 14.56
C GLU A 537 29.05 7.91 13.85
N CYS A 538 27.83 7.39 13.71
CA CYS A 538 27.60 6.16 12.98
C CYS A 538 27.97 6.29 11.50
N HIS A 539 27.56 7.38 10.84
CA HIS A 539 27.96 7.64 9.45
C HIS A 539 29.47 7.77 9.28
N ASN A 540 30.15 8.47 10.20
CA ASN A 540 31.61 8.58 10.19
C ASN A 540 32.30 7.21 10.34
N ALA A 541 31.65 6.25 11.01
CA ALA A 541 32.11 4.87 11.14
C ALA A 541 31.71 3.96 9.96
N GLY A 542 31.02 4.48 8.94
CA GLY A 542 30.50 3.69 7.82
C GLY A 542 29.25 2.87 8.15
N VAL A 543 28.55 3.19 9.24
CA VAL A 543 27.35 2.50 9.71
C VAL A 543 26.13 3.41 9.53
N SER A 544 25.15 2.97 8.75
CA SER A 544 23.88 3.68 8.57
C SER A 544 22.99 3.55 9.80
N VAL A 545 22.17 4.57 10.09
CA VAL A 545 21.16 4.47 11.16
C VAL A 545 19.81 4.10 10.54
N LEU A 546 19.27 2.97 10.95
CA LEU A 546 17.95 2.49 10.59
C LEU A 546 16.96 2.82 11.71
N VAL A 547 16.05 3.78 11.46
CA VAL A 547 15.10 4.23 12.47
C VAL A 547 13.86 3.35 12.49
N ASP A 548 13.48 2.91 13.68
CA ASP A 548 12.17 2.34 13.97
C ASP A 548 11.08 3.43 13.94
N ALA A 549 10.31 3.48 12.85
CA ALA A 549 9.31 4.51 12.57
C ALA A 549 7.89 4.01 12.89
N VAL A 550 7.37 4.47 14.03
CA VAL A 550 5.99 4.22 14.47
C VAL A 550 5.07 5.30 13.89
N ILE A 551 4.43 4.96 12.76
CA ILE A 551 3.61 5.90 11.97
C ILE A 551 2.16 5.43 11.76
N ASN A 552 1.81 4.23 12.24
CA ASN A 552 0.45 3.68 12.16
C ASN A 552 -0.49 4.29 13.20
N HIS A 553 -0.03 4.44 14.44
CA HIS A 553 -0.88 4.77 15.58
C HIS A 553 -0.21 5.77 16.51
N MET A 554 -0.97 6.27 17.47
CA MET A 554 -0.50 7.12 18.57
C MET A 554 -0.77 6.44 19.92
N ALA A 555 -0.40 7.09 21.03
CA ALA A 555 -0.63 6.58 22.37
C ALA A 555 -2.12 6.38 22.71
N GLY A 556 -2.46 5.25 23.35
CA GLY A 556 -3.81 5.00 23.85
C GLY A 556 -4.12 5.81 25.12
N PRO A 557 -5.39 6.23 25.34
CA PRO A 557 -5.80 6.90 26.59
C PRO A 557 -5.99 5.93 27.76
N TYR A 558 -6.17 4.63 27.50
CA TYR A 558 -6.41 3.62 28.52
C TYR A 558 -5.09 3.07 29.06
N VAL A 559 -4.78 3.45 30.30
CA VAL A 559 -3.76 2.77 31.10
C VAL A 559 -4.41 1.56 31.78
N PHE A 560 -4.25 0.36 31.21
CA PHE A 560 -4.88 -0.89 31.70
C PHE A 560 -4.18 -1.53 32.93
N TRP A 561 -3.49 -0.74 33.79
CA TRP A 561 -2.72 -1.12 35.00
C TRP A 561 -1.22 -1.51 34.82
N PRO A 562 -0.29 -0.53 34.91
CA PRO A 562 1.14 -0.66 35.14
C PRO A 562 1.32 -0.73 36.65
N GLU A 563 1.11 -1.92 37.22
CA GLU A 563 0.73 -2.15 38.61
C GLU A 563 1.31 -1.14 39.64
N LYS A 564 0.57 -0.16 40.14
CA LYS A 564 -0.85 0.15 40.02
C LYS A 564 -0.91 1.67 39.84
N ASP A 565 -0.85 2.13 38.59
CA ASP A 565 -1.17 3.51 38.20
C ASP A 565 -0.55 4.60 39.09
N ILE A 566 0.73 4.49 39.45
CA ILE A 566 1.30 5.43 40.42
C ILE A 566 1.51 6.78 39.74
N GLY A 567 0.52 7.65 39.95
CA GLY A 567 0.47 9.05 39.52
C GLY A 567 -0.61 9.42 38.50
N LYS A 568 -1.72 8.66 38.37
CA LYS A 568 -2.94 9.02 37.60
C LYS A 568 -3.17 10.53 37.54
N GLU A 569 -3.55 11.12 36.40
CA GLU A 569 -4.87 10.98 35.80
C GLU A 569 -4.86 10.89 34.26
N CYS A 570 -5.25 9.74 33.71
CA CYS A 570 -5.87 9.61 32.38
C CYS A 570 -7.05 8.65 32.52
N ASP A 571 -8.13 9.16 33.10
CA ASP A 571 -9.38 8.41 33.23
C ASP A 571 -10.53 9.43 33.20
N GLY A 572 -11.42 9.26 32.23
CA GLY A 572 -12.56 10.13 32.05
C GLY A 572 -13.53 9.51 31.06
N GLN A 573 -14.54 8.81 31.57
CA GLN A 573 -15.76 8.60 30.80
C GLN A 573 -16.51 9.94 30.70
N GLY A 574 -16.67 10.45 29.47
CA GLY A 574 -17.42 11.68 29.17
C GLY A 574 -16.58 12.97 29.07
N ASP A 575 -17.25 14.13 29.03
CA ASP A 575 -16.67 15.46 28.73
C ASP A 575 -15.74 16.06 29.81
N LYS A 576 -15.39 15.31 30.87
CA LYS A 576 -14.46 15.77 31.92
C LYS A 576 -13.13 15.05 31.77
N PHE A 577 -12.17 15.74 31.17
CA PHE A 577 -10.86 15.22 30.80
C PHE A 577 -9.83 15.42 31.90
N THR A 578 -8.89 14.48 31.97
CA THR A 578 -7.63 14.66 32.69
C THR A 578 -6.43 14.44 31.76
N GLU A 579 -5.43 15.30 31.91
CA GLU A 579 -4.33 15.48 30.95
C GLU A 579 -3.21 14.45 31.15
N CYS A 580 -2.91 13.66 30.12
CA CYS A 580 -1.76 12.75 30.10
C CYS A 580 -0.49 13.48 29.71
N HIS A 581 0.68 12.98 30.14
CA HIS A 581 1.97 13.54 29.77
C HIS A 581 2.90 12.50 29.12
N GLY A 582 3.54 12.89 28.02
CA GLY A 582 4.61 12.13 27.36
C GLY A 582 5.97 12.32 28.03
N TRP A 583 6.97 11.59 27.50
CA TRP A 583 8.35 11.60 27.98
C TRP A 583 8.96 13.00 28.10
N ASN A 584 8.65 13.89 27.14
CA ASN A 584 9.13 15.26 27.11
C ASN A 584 8.16 16.26 27.78
N GLY A 585 7.14 15.77 28.46
CA GLY A 585 6.11 16.55 29.15
C GLY A 585 4.93 16.96 28.26
N THR A 586 4.90 16.53 27.00
CA THR A 586 3.83 16.86 26.06
C THR A 586 2.49 16.35 26.56
N ARG A 587 1.47 17.22 26.55
CA ARG A 587 0.12 16.86 26.95
C ARG A 587 -0.62 16.13 25.83
N PHE A 588 -1.34 15.06 26.18
CA PHE A 588 -2.21 14.35 25.25
C PHE A 588 -3.44 13.78 25.95
N GLY A 589 -4.42 13.32 25.17
CA GLY A 589 -5.62 12.65 25.64
C GLY A 589 -6.14 11.67 24.59
N SER A 590 -7.33 11.11 24.81
CA SER A 590 -7.96 10.17 23.88
C SER A 590 -8.14 10.78 22.49
N ARG A 591 -7.35 10.29 21.52
CA ARG A 591 -7.33 10.76 20.12
C ARG A 591 -7.14 12.28 20.02
N LEU A 592 -6.38 12.84 20.96
CA LEU A 592 -6.15 14.27 21.07
C LEU A 592 -4.69 14.54 21.41
N PHE A 593 -3.94 15.05 20.43
CA PHE A 593 -2.52 15.32 20.56
C PHE A 593 -2.26 16.73 20.07
N GLN A 594 -2.03 17.65 21.00
CA GLN A 594 -1.87 19.06 20.70
C GLN A 594 -0.48 19.51 21.12
N HIS A 595 0.49 19.37 20.21
CA HIS A 595 1.86 19.75 20.53
C HIS A 595 2.67 20.21 19.30
N GLY A 596 3.15 21.45 19.35
CA GLY A 596 3.98 22.02 18.29
C GLY A 596 3.27 21.93 16.93
N ASP A 597 3.98 21.41 15.92
CA ASP A 597 3.46 21.23 14.57
C ASP A 597 2.57 19.98 14.41
N VAL A 598 2.53 19.09 15.42
CA VAL A 598 1.69 17.90 15.42
C VAL A 598 0.43 18.18 16.22
N GLN A 599 -0.62 18.56 15.50
CA GLN A 599 -1.95 18.77 16.07
C GLN A 599 -2.94 17.75 15.52
N TYR A 600 -2.97 16.55 16.10
CA TYR A 600 -4.01 15.56 15.79
C TYR A 600 -5.22 15.79 16.68
N SER A 601 -6.35 16.11 16.05
CA SER A 601 -7.67 15.98 16.65
C SER A 601 -8.25 14.61 16.32
N ARG A 602 -9.45 14.34 16.83
CA ARG A 602 -10.07 13.01 16.78
C ARG A 602 -10.42 12.57 15.37
N GLU A 603 -10.64 13.55 14.51
CA GLU A 603 -10.96 13.41 13.10
C GLU A 603 -9.77 12.87 12.28
N GLU A 604 -8.54 12.96 12.79
CA GLU A 604 -7.35 12.44 12.12
C GLU A 604 -7.02 10.98 12.48
N PHE A 605 -7.97 10.29 13.11
CA PHE A 605 -7.87 8.88 13.42
C PHE A 605 -9.07 8.14 12.82
N HIS A 606 -8.89 6.89 12.42
CA HIS A 606 -10.01 6.06 12.01
C HIS A 606 -11.00 5.90 13.16
N HIS A 607 -12.29 6.07 12.88
CA HIS A 607 -13.34 6.06 13.88
C HIS A 607 -14.68 5.59 13.30
N TYR A 608 -15.60 5.15 14.15
CA TYR A 608 -16.95 4.82 13.71
C TYR A 608 -17.70 6.07 13.21
N GLN A 609 -18.58 5.88 12.24
CA GLN A 609 -19.47 6.94 11.79
C GLN A 609 -20.36 7.41 12.96
N GLY A 610 -20.33 8.72 13.25
CA GLY A 610 -21.06 9.30 14.37
C GLY A 610 -20.44 9.09 15.76
N ASN A 611 -19.25 8.48 15.84
CA ASN A 611 -18.51 8.32 17.09
C ASN A 611 -17.00 8.50 16.89
N ILE A 612 -16.53 9.74 16.98
CA ILE A 612 -15.12 10.13 16.83
C ILE A 612 -14.21 9.67 17.97
N LEU A 613 -14.77 9.06 19.03
CA LEU A 613 -14.03 8.66 20.23
C LEU A 613 -13.60 7.19 20.19
N SER A 614 -14.09 6.40 19.23
CA SER A 614 -13.93 4.95 19.25
C SER A 614 -13.87 4.37 17.83
N ASN A 615 -13.19 3.24 17.73
CA ASN A 615 -12.99 2.48 16.51
C ASN A 615 -13.06 0.98 16.79
N CYS A 616 -13.00 0.15 15.73
CA CYS A 616 -12.73 -1.27 15.87
C CYS A 616 -11.34 -1.52 16.45
N VAL A 617 -11.11 -2.70 17.05
CA VAL A 617 -9.84 -3.10 17.66
C VAL A 617 -9.38 -4.43 17.07
N ILE A 618 -8.08 -4.56 16.79
CA ILE A 618 -7.45 -5.84 16.42
C ILE A 618 -6.53 -6.34 17.54
N PRO A 619 -6.41 -7.67 17.76
CA PRO A 619 -7.02 -8.79 17.00
C PRO A 619 -8.55 -8.97 17.19
N PRO A 620 -9.24 -9.68 16.24
CA PRO A 620 -8.66 -10.54 15.19
C PRO A 620 -8.29 -9.80 13.89
N PHE A 621 -7.23 -10.26 13.21
CA PHE A 621 -6.61 -9.62 12.04
C PHE A 621 -7.38 -9.76 10.69
N TYR A 622 -8.71 -9.90 10.70
CA TYR A 622 -9.49 -10.14 9.48
C TYR A 622 -10.00 -8.84 8.82
N ASN A 623 -9.74 -8.69 7.51
CA ASN A 623 -10.37 -7.79 6.51
C ASN A 623 -10.66 -6.30 6.78
N ASN A 624 -10.19 -5.69 7.86
CA ASN A 624 -10.18 -4.22 8.06
C ASN A 624 -9.01 -3.77 8.95
N ARG A 625 -7.89 -4.52 8.98
CA ARG A 625 -6.76 -4.22 9.89
C ARG A 625 -6.11 -2.85 9.67
N HIS A 626 -6.38 -2.24 8.51
CA HIS A 626 -5.90 -0.91 8.14
C HIS A 626 -6.75 0.24 8.66
N LEU A 627 -7.88 -0.09 9.30
CA LEU A 627 -8.89 0.86 9.72
C LEU A 627 -9.22 0.68 11.22
N CYS A 628 -8.49 -0.17 11.95
CA CYS A 628 -8.82 -0.57 13.32
C CYS A 628 -7.63 -0.35 14.25
N ASP A 629 -7.93 0.00 15.49
CA ASP A 629 -6.94 0.22 16.55
C ASP A 629 -6.19 -1.07 16.88
N LEU A 630 -4.89 -1.12 16.60
CA LEU A 630 -4.03 -2.22 17.02
C LEU A 630 -3.89 -2.21 18.54
N SER A 631 -4.44 -3.22 19.23
CA SER A 631 -4.42 -3.30 20.69
C SER A 631 -4.94 -2.04 21.39
N ALA A 632 -5.98 -1.42 20.82
CA ALA A 632 -6.60 -0.17 21.28
C ALA A 632 -5.70 1.08 21.19
N LEU A 633 -4.59 1.02 20.44
CA LEU A 633 -3.80 2.19 20.08
C LEU A 633 -4.53 2.96 18.97
N PRO A 634 -4.84 4.26 19.16
CA PRO A 634 -5.54 5.06 18.17
C PRO A 634 -4.89 5.01 16.79
N ASP A 635 -5.60 4.42 15.84
CA ASP A 635 -5.16 4.21 14.47
C ASP A 635 -5.27 5.52 13.67
N LEU A 636 -4.14 6.03 13.17
CA LEU A 636 -4.12 7.25 12.37
C LEU A 636 -4.81 6.98 11.03
N ASP A 637 -5.62 7.94 10.59
CA ASP A 637 -6.18 7.93 9.24
C ASP A 637 -5.06 8.37 8.26
N THR A 638 -4.12 7.46 8.00
CA THR A 638 -2.92 7.70 7.16
C THR A 638 -3.25 7.98 5.71
N GLU A 639 -4.49 7.70 5.39
CA GLU A 639 -5.18 8.09 4.22
C GLU A 639 -5.22 9.63 4.22
N GLN A 640 -5.94 10.30 5.11
CA GLN A 640 -6.09 11.76 5.07
C GLN A 640 -4.80 12.58 4.79
N LEU A 641 -4.88 13.47 3.79
CA LEU A 641 -3.77 14.35 3.37
C LEU A 641 -3.16 15.16 4.53
N LYS A 642 -3.97 15.54 5.53
CA LYS A 642 -3.51 16.26 6.73
C LYS A 642 -2.59 15.38 7.58
N VAL A 643 -2.91 14.09 7.73
CA VAL A 643 -2.08 13.11 8.42
C VAL A 643 -0.81 12.84 7.61
N GLN A 644 -0.94 12.61 6.31
CA GLN A 644 0.21 12.39 5.42
C GLN A 644 1.22 13.53 5.47
N ARG A 645 0.78 14.80 5.45
CA ARG A 645 1.68 15.96 5.55
C ARG A 645 2.45 15.99 6.87
N LYS A 646 1.82 15.65 7.99
CA LYS A 646 2.47 15.61 9.31
C LYS A 646 3.49 14.49 9.38
N LEU A 647 3.13 13.29 8.90
CA LEU A 647 4.04 12.15 8.82
C LEU A 647 5.23 12.43 7.89
N LYS A 648 5.00 13.01 6.71
CA LYS A 648 6.07 13.45 5.80
C LYS A 648 6.99 14.50 6.43
N THR A 649 6.45 15.39 7.27
CA THR A 649 7.27 16.37 8.01
C THR A 649 8.20 15.68 9.00
N TYR A 650 7.68 14.69 9.74
CA TYR A 650 8.46 13.88 10.67
C TYR A 650 9.55 13.05 9.94
N LEU A 651 9.17 12.30 8.91
CA LEU A 651 10.11 11.49 8.13
C LEU A 651 11.15 12.37 7.42
N GLY A 652 10.72 13.52 6.88
CA GLY A 652 11.60 14.52 6.29
C GLY A 652 12.58 15.12 7.30
N ARG A 653 12.18 15.33 8.56
CA ARG A 653 13.10 15.75 9.63
C ARG A 653 14.16 14.71 9.93
N LEU A 654 13.78 13.43 10.03
CA LEU A 654 14.75 12.34 10.22
C LEU A 654 15.71 12.24 9.03
N TYR A 655 15.19 12.35 7.82
CA TYR A 655 15.99 12.40 6.60
C TYR A 655 16.98 13.55 6.61
N GLU A 656 16.54 14.76 6.99
CA GLU A 656 17.40 15.93 7.13
C GLU A 656 18.39 15.83 8.30
N ILE A 657 18.27 14.87 9.23
CA ILE A 657 19.29 14.55 10.25
C ILE A 657 20.31 13.53 9.71
N GLY A 658 19.99 12.85 8.61
CA GLY A 658 20.84 11.86 7.94
C GLY A 658 20.23 10.47 7.83
N VAL A 659 19.06 10.24 8.41
CA VAL A 659 18.44 8.92 8.40
C VAL A 659 17.94 8.59 7.00
N THR A 660 18.62 7.67 6.32
CA THR A 660 18.24 7.19 4.98
C THR A 660 17.63 5.78 5.01
N MET A 661 17.49 5.21 6.21
CA MET A 661 16.95 3.86 6.43
C MET A 661 15.83 3.79 7.47
N PHE A 662 14.77 3.02 7.18
CA PHE A 662 13.60 2.89 8.08
C PHE A 662 13.15 1.44 8.28
N ARG A 663 12.81 1.06 9.52
CA ARG A 663 11.85 -0.01 9.82
C ARG A 663 10.49 0.67 9.94
N ILE A 664 9.50 0.22 9.18
CA ILE A 664 8.12 0.67 9.36
C ILE A 664 7.42 -0.28 10.33
N ASP A 665 7.17 0.21 11.55
CA ASP A 665 6.42 -0.49 12.59
C ASP A 665 4.99 -0.77 12.16
N ALA A 666 4.45 -1.93 12.54
CA ALA A 666 3.07 -2.31 12.28
C ALA A 666 2.62 -2.06 10.83
N ALA A 667 3.51 -2.19 9.85
CA ALA A 667 3.22 -1.88 8.45
C ALA A 667 2.09 -2.75 7.88
N MET A 668 1.87 -3.94 8.44
CA MET A 668 0.68 -4.75 8.15
C MET A 668 -0.64 -4.00 8.40
N CYS A 669 -0.68 -3.03 9.31
CA CYS A 669 -1.83 -2.20 9.63
C CYS A 669 -1.91 -0.92 8.79
N LEU A 670 -1.00 -0.68 7.84
CA LEU A 670 -1.08 0.44 6.89
C LEU A 670 -1.50 -0.04 5.51
N TYR A 671 -2.34 0.74 4.81
CA TYR A 671 -2.55 0.45 3.39
C TYR A 671 -1.22 0.66 2.64
N PRO A 672 -0.79 -0.29 1.77
CA PRO A 672 0.44 -0.14 1.00
C PRO A 672 0.46 1.15 0.16
N ALA A 673 -0.68 1.54 -0.41
CA ALA A 673 -0.81 2.79 -1.16
C ALA A 673 -0.50 4.02 -0.30
N SER A 674 -1.06 4.10 0.92
CA SER A 674 -0.81 5.19 1.87
C SER A 674 0.65 5.23 2.30
N LEU A 675 1.26 4.06 2.58
CA LEU A 675 2.69 3.98 2.88
C LEU A 675 3.55 4.46 1.70
N GLY A 676 3.20 4.07 0.47
CA GLY A 676 3.89 4.53 -0.72
C GLY A 676 3.84 6.06 -0.86
N GLU A 677 2.66 6.64 -0.67
CA GLU A 677 2.48 8.10 -0.68
C GLU A 677 3.37 8.82 0.32
N LEU A 678 3.58 8.26 1.52
CA LEU A 678 4.47 8.83 2.53
C LEU A 678 5.94 8.83 2.12
N LEU A 679 6.37 7.79 1.38
CA LEU A 679 7.78 7.54 1.08
C LEU A 679 8.26 8.11 -0.26
N GLN A 680 7.35 8.38 -1.21
CA GLN A 680 7.74 8.74 -2.59
C GLN A 680 8.66 9.96 -2.73
N ASP A 681 8.63 10.89 -1.76
CA ASP A 681 9.36 12.17 -1.80
C ASP A 681 10.80 12.11 -1.26
N MET A 682 11.24 10.93 -0.83
CA MET A 682 12.55 10.74 -0.22
C MET A 682 13.38 9.75 -1.04
N PRO A 683 14.62 10.11 -1.44
CA PRO A 683 15.55 9.17 -2.02
C PRO A 683 16.20 8.35 -0.89
N LEU A 684 15.65 7.16 -0.66
CA LEU A 684 16.01 6.27 0.45
C LEU A 684 17.06 5.24 0.04
N ASP A 685 17.89 4.85 1.01
CA ASP A 685 18.93 3.84 0.86
C ASP A 685 18.34 2.43 1.07
N TYR A 686 17.61 2.27 2.17
CA TYR A 686 16.93 1.01 2.48
C TYR A 686 15.70 1.28 3.35
N LEU A 687 14.74 0.37 3.36
CA LEU A 687 13.65 0.32 4.33
C LEU A 687 13.12 -1.11 4.36
N TYR A 688 12.46 -1.49 5.44
CA TYR A 688 11.69 -2.72 5.48
C TYR A 688 10.42 -2.56 6.30
N GLN A 689 9.43 -3.39 6.00
CA GLN A 689 8.10 -3.36 6.63
C GLN A 689 7.98 -4.50 7.65
N GLU A 690 7.47 -4.18 8.83
CA GLU A 690 6.94 -5.21 9.72
C GLU A 690 5.61 -5.72 9.16
N TYR A 691 5.68 -6.87 8.48
CA TYR A 691 4.55 -7.45 7.78
C TYR A 691 4.58 -8.98 7.91
N TYR A 692 3.50 -9.55 8.43
CA TYR A 692 3.37 -10.99 8.67
C TYR A 692 2.93 -11.71 7.40
N ALA A 693 3.84 -11.87 6.43
CA ALA A 693 3.54 -12.42 5.10
C ALA A 693 2.80 -13.76 5.12
N GLU A 694 3.14 -14.65 6.06
CA GLU A 694 2.50 -15.96 6.20
C GLU A 694 1.07 -15.90 6.73
N LEU A 695 0.78 -14.98 7.66
CA LEU A 695 -0.57 -14.80 8.19
C LEU A 695 -1.54 -14.30 7.11
N PHE A 696 -1.02 -13.55 6.14
CA PHE A 696 -1.78 -12.91 5.08
C PHE A 696 -1.51 -13.53 3.71
N ASN A 697 -1.16 -14.82 3.67
CA ASN A 697 -0.86 -15.54 2.43
C ASN A 697 -2.02 -15.58 1.41
N LEU A 698 -3.27 -15.44 1.88
CA LEU A 698 -4.46 -15.35 1.03
C LEU A 698 -4.66 -13.95 0.43
N GLU A 699 -3.92 -12.93 0.88
CA GLU A 699 -3.98 -11.55 0.41
C GLU A 699 -2.86 -11.23 -0.58
N THR A 700 -2.80 -12.02 -1.66
CA THR A 700 -1.70 -11.98 -2.62
C THR A 700 -1.50 -10.61 -3.28
N HIS A 701 -2.56 -9.82 -3.47
CA HIS A 701 -2.48 -8.46 -3.99
C HIS A 701 -1.85 -7.48 -3.00
N THR A 702 -2.38 -7.39 -1.77
CA THR A 702 -1.84 -6.51 -0.72
C THR A 702 -0.37 -6.83 -0.43
N MET A 703 -0.04 -8.12 -0.37
CA MET A 703 1.33 -8.57 -0.17
C MET A 703 2.21 -8.22 -1.37
N LYS A 704 1.72 -8.34 -2.61
CA LYS A 704 2.47 -7.89 -3.80
C LYS A 704 2.75 -6.39 -3.71
N ASP A 705 1.74 -5.57 -3.40
CA ASP A 705 1.89 -4.11 -3.31
C ASP A 705 2.87 -3.72 -2.19
N ALA A 706 2.80 -4.39 -1.03
CA ALA A 706 3.77 -4.22 0.06
C ALA A 706 5.19 -4.59 -0.38
N LEU A 707 5.35 -5.71 -1.09
CA LEU A 707 6.66 -6.11 -1.61
C LEU A 707 7.19 -5.13 -2.65
N ASP A 708 6.34 -4.55 -3.51
CA ASP A 708 6.77 -3.55 -4.48
C ASP A 708 7.34 -2.28 -3.79
N ILE A 709 6.92 -1.99 -2.53
CA ILE A 709 7.46 -0.91 -1.69
C ILE A 709 8.80 -1.26 -1.04
N SER A 710 8.95 -2.43 -0.44
CA SER A 710 10.19 -2.81 0.27
C SER A 710 10.22 -4.31 0.59
N PRO A 711 11.34 -4.83 1.13
CA PRO A 711 11.33 -6.11 1.82
C PRO A 711 10.39 -6.08 3.02
N VAL A 712 9.89 -7.26 3.39
CA VAL A 712 9.11 -7.49 4.61
C VAL A 712 9.87 -8.40 5.56
N THR A 713 9.49 -8.41 6.83
CA THR A 713 10.04 -9.33 7.83
C THR A 713 9.81 -10.81 7.47
N ASP A 714 10.90 -11.61 7.34
CA ASP A 714 10.83 -13.07 7.22
C ASP A 714 10.66 -13.71 8.60
N PHE A 715 9.41 -13.78 9.03
CA PHE A 715 9.07 -14.44 10.27
C PHE A 715 9.25 -15.96 10.22
N ASN A 716 9.59 -16.64 9.12
CA ASN A 716 9.69 -18.09 9.12
C ASN A 716 11.07 -18.62 9.50
N ILE A 717 12.14 -17.90 9.22
CA ILE A 717 13.49 -18.47 9.38
C ILE A 717 13.79 -18.88 10.83
N GLY A 718 13.36 -18.11 11.82
CA GLY A 718 13.45 -18.50 13.23
C GLY A 718 12.71 -19.79 13.55
N TRP A 719 11.52 -20.01 12.96
CA TRP A 719 10.75 -21.25 13.09
C TRP A 719 11.50 -22.46 12.54
N GLN A 720 11.96 -22.32 11.31
CA GLN A 720 12.66 -23.38 10.59
C GLN A 720 13.94 -23.77 11.33
N MET A 721 14.68 -22.77 11.84
CA MET A 721 15.89 -22.99 12.61
C MET A 721 15.60 -23.74 13.92
N ALA A 722 14.56 -23.37 14.68
CA ALA A 722 14.17 -24.10 15.87
C ALA A 722 13.74 -25.55 15.58
N ASP A 723 12.99 -25.80 14.49
CA ASP A 723 12.56 -27.16 14.12
C ASP A 723 13.76 -28.09 13.83
N ILE A 724 14.87 -27.53 13.34
CA ILE A 724 16.11 -28.26 13.07
C ILE A 724 16.98 -28.36 14.33
N LEU A 725 17.02 -27.32 15.16
CA LEU A 725 17.95 -27.22 16.29
C LEU A 725 17.41 -27.68 17.63
N PHE A 726 16.12 -27.72 17.88
CA PHE A 726 15.61 -28.02 19.23
C PHE A 726 15.09 -29.45 19.33
N ASP A 727 15.58 -30.15 20.36
CA ASP A 727 15.07 -31.48 20.72
C ASP A 727 13.58 -31.39 21.03
N TYR A 728 12.84 -32.46 20.77
CA TYR A 728 11.37 -32.45 20.88
C TYR A 728 10.88 -33.61 21.72
N GLN A 729 9.69 -33.49 22.31
CA GLN A 729 9.08 -34.61 23.02
C GLN A 729 8.19 -35.45 22.09
N ARG A 730 8.25 -36.76 22.27
CA ARG A 730 7.32 -37.74 21.71
C ARG A 730 7.01 -38.78 22.78
N ASP A 731 5.72 -39.01 23.04
CA ASP A 731 5.26 -39.99 24.04
C ASP A 731 5.87 -39.77 25.45
N GLY A 732 6.02 -38.50 25.86
CA GLY A 732 6.58 -38.13 27.16
C GLY A 732 8.10 -38.34 27.30
N LYS A 733 8.81 -38.59 26.20
CA LYS A 733 10.28 -38.72 26.17
C LYS A 733 10.90 -37.69 25.22
N TRP A 734 12.04 -37.15 25.61
CA TRP A 734 12.83 -36.30 24.72
C TRP A 734 13.45 -37.12 23.59
N VAL A 735 13.45 -36.55 22.40
CA VAL A 735 14.02 -37.10 21.18
C VAL A 735 14.97 -36.07 20.59
N SER A 736 16.19 -36.53 20.30
CA SER A 736 17.28 -35.70 19.77
C SER A 736 16.99 -35.26 18.34
N ARG A 737 17.35 -34.01 17.99
CA ARG A 737 17.36 -33.53 16.59
C ARG A 737 18.72 -33.68 15.89
N GLU A 738 19.66 -34.42 16.45
CA GLU A 738 20.97 -34.65 15.82
C GLU A 738 20.87 -35.20 14.40
N ASP A 739 20.05 -36.21 14.16
CA ASP A 739 19.92 -36.82 12.83
C ASP A 739 19.31 -35.88 11.79
N SER A 740 18.57 -34.85 12.23
CA SER A 740 17.97 -33.83 11.37
C SER A 740 18.86 -32.60 11.18
N PHE A 741 20.02 -32.52 11.86
CA PHE A 741 20.88 -31.32 11.81
C PHE A 741 21.37 -31.00 10.39
N GLY A 742 21.56 -32.04 9.56
CA GLY A 742 21.83 -31.92 8.12
C GLY A 742 20.83 -31.09 7.32
N GLU A 743 19.60 -30.96 7.82
CA GLU A 743 18.54 -30.19 7.17
C GLU A 743 18.81 -28.68 7.15
N LEU A 744 19.77 -28.16 7.94
CA LEU A 744 20.26 -26.78 7.81
C LEU A 744 20.67 -26.45 6.38
N LEU A 745 21.32 -27.39 5.69
CA LEU A 745 21.75 -27.24 4.31
C LEU A 745 20.59 -27.22 3.30
N ASN A 746 19.36 -27.49 3.74
CA ASN A 746 18.14 -27.48 2.94
C ASN A 746 17.29 -26.23 3.14
N LEU A 747 17.68 -25.30 4.02
CA LEU A 747 16.98 -24.03 4.21
C LEU A 747 16.93 -23.24 2.89
N GLY A 748 15.71 -22.99 2.41
CA GLY A 748 15.43 -22.32 1.14
C GLY A 748 15.47 -23.21 -0.11
N LYS A 749 15.72 -24.52 0.04
CA LYS A 749 15.61 -25.49 -1.06
C LYS A 749 14.19 -26.06 -1.15
N PRO A 750 13.72 -26.51 -2.32
CA PRO A 750 12.44 -27.21 -2.44
C PRO A 750 12.36 -28.38 -1.45
N GLY A 751 11.26 -28.47 -0.69
CA GLY A 751 11.07 -29.47 0.36
C GLY A 751 10.46 -28.89 1.63
N ARG A 752 10.77 -29.50 2.79
CA ARG A 752 10.20 -29.17 4.11
C ARG A 752 10.45 -27.72 4.54
N TYR A 753 11.61 -27.17 4.20
CA TYR A 753 12.00 -25.79 4.52
C TYR A 753 12.17 -24.95 3.25
N ALA A 754 11.33 -25.22 2.26
CA ALA A 754 11.23 -24.37 1.09
C ALA A 754 10.86 -22.95 1.50
N ASP A 755 11.29 -22.00 0.69
CA ASP A 755 10.81 -20.64 0.81
C ASP A 755 9.29 -20.66 0.62
N GLY A 756 8.58 -20.06 1.58
CA GLY A 756 7.13 -19.93 1.53
C GLY A 756 6.71 -18.97 0.43
N ILE A 757 5.61 -18.26 0.66
CA ILE A 757 5.12 -17.29 -0.32
C ILE A 757 6.06 -16.08 -0.42
N LEU A 758 6.78 -15.78 0.67
CA LEU A 758 7.85 -14.81 0.66
C LEU A 758 9.10 -15.40 -0.01
N LYS A 759 9.44 -14.90 -1.20
CA LYS A 759 10.76 -15.16 -1.78
C LYS A 759 11.83 -14.59 -0.85
N VAL A 760 12.84 -15.40 -0.53
CA VAL A 760 13.94 -15.04 0.38
C VAL A 760 14.66 -13.74 0.04
N SER A 761 14.80 -13.42 -1.25
CA SER A 761 15.40 -12.16 -1.70
C SER A 761 14.57 -10.92 -1.35
N ARG A 762 13.31 -11.11 -0.93
CA ARG A 762 12.39 -10.04 -0.54
C ARG A 762 12.08 -10.01 0.96
N GLY A 763 12.80 -10.80 1.75
CA GLY A 763 12.64 -10.89 3.20
C GLY A 763 13.85 -10.37 3.98
N LEU A 764 13.61 -9.64 5.08
CA LEU A 764 14.61 -9.41 6.11
C LEU A 764 14.68 -10.64 7.02
N GLN A 765 15.84 -11.30 7.09
CA GLN A 765 16.01 -12.50 7.90
C GLN A 765 16.48 -12.18 9.31
N PHE A 766 15.88 -12.84 10.30
CA PHE A 766 16.27 -12.75 11.70
C PHE A 766 15.79 -14.00 12.45
N LEU A 767 16.56 -14.46 13.44
CA LEU A 767 16.14 -15.60 14.28
C LEU A 767 15.00 -15.20 15.22
N ASP A 768 15.19 -14.06 15.88
CA ASP A 768 14.28 -13.42 16.79
C ASP A 768 14.32 -11.90 16.60
N ASN A 769 13.27 -11.24 17.06
CA ASN A 769 13.19 -9.79 17.19
C ASN A 769 12.81 -9.44 18.64
N HIS A 770 12.61 -8.15 18.90
CA HIS A 770 12.32 -7.66 20.25
C HIS A 770 10.94 -8.12 20.79
N ASP A 771 9.93 -8.35 19.93
CA ASP A 771 8.63 -8.90 20.32
C ASP A 771 8.69 -10.41 20.58
N GLN A 772 9.10 -11.17 19.56
CA GLN A 772 8.97 -12.62 19.53
C GLN A 772 9.89 -13.33 20.52
N GLN A 773 10.99 -12.67 20.91
CA GLN A 773 11.81 -13.19 21.98
C GLN A 773 11.07 -13.24 23.32
N ARG A 774 10.02 -12.43 23.51
CA ARG A 774 9.21 -12.31 24.73
C ARG A 774 7.87 -13.05 24.62
N GLU A 775 7.15 -12.93 23.51
CA GLU A 775 5.78 -13.47 23.34
C GLU A 775 5.64 -14.96 23.68
N ARG A 776 6.70 -15.74 23.47
CA ARG A 776 6.69 -17.21 23.58
C ARG A 776 7.54 -17.72 24.73
N TRP A 777 8.02 -16.83 25.59
CA TRP A 777 8.77 -17.17 26.80
C TRP A 777 7.92 -16.91 28.05
N LYS A 778 7.40 -17.98 28.65
CA LYS A 778 6.68 -17.97 29.93
C LYS A 778 5.52 -16.94 29.97
N PRO A 779 4.39 -17.19 29.29
CA PRO A 779 3.24 -16.28 29.35
C PRO A 779 2.82 -16.03 30.81
N GLU A 780 2.60 -14.76 31.17
CA GLU A 780 2.25 -14.29 32.52
C GLU A 780 1.04 -15.00 33.15
N TYR A 781 0.16 -15.60 32.34
CA TYR A 781 -0.99 -16.38 32.82
C TYR A 781 -0.62 -17.75 33.42
N LEU A 782 0.60 -18.24 33.24
CA LEU A 782 1.11 -19.46 33.87
C LEU A 782 1.97 -19.08 35.08
N ALA A 783 1.29 -18.77 36.18
CA ALA A 783 1.89 -18.43 37.47
C ALA A 783 2.60 -19.62 38.17
N LYS A 784 3.58 -20.26 37.51
CA LYS A 784 4.55 -21.19 38.11
C LYS A 784 5.87 -21.16 37.32
N GLY A 785 6.95 -20.67 37.94
CA GLY A 785 8.33 -20.88 37.47
C GLY A 785 8.79 -22.36 37.62
N PRO A 786 10.02 -22.71 37.16
CA PRO A 786 10.33 -23.76 36.16
C PRO A 786 10.55 -25.18 36.75
N PRO A 787 10.48 -26.29 35.97
CA PRO A 787 11.46 -26.70 34.92
C PRO A 787 10.82 -27.13 33.57
N ASN A 788 11.61 -27.28 32.51
CA ASN A 788 11.23 -27.52 31.09
C ASN A 788 10.98 -26.23 30.28
N ALA A 789 11.92 -25.28 30.35
CA ALA A 789 11.87 -24.10 29.50
C ALA A 789 12.59 -24.37 28.17
N THR A 790 11.85 -24.98 27.25
CA THR A 790 12.03 -24.79 25.81
C THR A 790 10.63 -24.92 25.25
N CYS A 791 9.99 -23.78 24.96
CA CYS A 791 8.79 -23.71 24.10
C CYS A 791 7.45 -24.07 24.77
N ASP A 792 6.40 -23.33 24.45
CA ASP A 792 5.02 -23.70 24.86
C ASP A 792 4.69 -25.08 24.27
N TRP A 793 4.42 -26.04 25.14
CA TRP A 793 4.24 -27.46 24.82
C TRP A 793 2.77 -27.80 25.05
N ASP A 794 2.05 -28.08 23.96
CA ASP A 794 0.63 -28.44 23.97
C ASP A 794 0.37 -29.93 24.24
N GLY A 795 1.43 -30.71 24.47
CA GLY A 795 1.37 -32.16 24.65
C GLY A 795 1.65 -32.98 23.39
N GLU A 796 1.76 -32.38 22.19
CA GLU A 796 2.01 -33.14 20.95
C GLU A 796 3.15 -32.60 20.06
N GLN A 797 3.40 -31.27 19.99
CA GLN A 797 4.48 -30.71 19.16
C GLN A 797 5.14 -29.46 19.77
N ILE A 798 6.41 -29.21 19.43
CA ILE A 798 7.05 -27.89 19.64
C ILE A 798 6.49 -26.95 18.58
N LYS A 799 5.37 -26.31 18.91
CA LYS A 799 4.75 -25.26 18.10
C LYS A 799 4.18 -24.18 19.02
N PRO A 800 4.59 -22.91 18.88
CA PRO A 800 5.75 -22.45 18.13
C PRO A 800 6.74 -21.74 19.11
N CYS A 801 7.95 -22.31 19.22
CA CYS A 801 9.22 -21.72 19.71
C CYS A 801 10.27 -21.19 18.69
N ARG A 802 10.91 -20.05 18.98
CA ARG A 802 12.06 -19.55 18.19
C ARG A 802 13.35 -19.58 19.00
N PRO A 803 14.53 -19.66 18.36
CA PRO A 803 15.80 -19.45 19.05
C PRO A 803 15.87 -18.02 19.60
N ILE A 804 16.33 -17.88 20.84
CA ILE A 804 16.55 -16.62 21.55
C ILE A 804 17.81 -16.78 22.41
N TYR A 805 18.42 -15.69 22.89
CA TYR A 805 19.68 -15.75 23.64
C TYR A 805 19.67 -16.72 24.84
N LYS A 806 18.51 -16.96 25.46
CA LYS A 806 18.35 -17.89 26.60
C LYS A 806 18.59 -19.35 26.24
N HIS A 807 18.51 -19.71 24.95
CA HIS A 807 18.86 -21.04 24.46
C HIS A 807 20.39 -21.25 24.35
N GLY A 808 21.20 -20.22 24.66
CA GLY A 808 22.63 -20.37 24.87
C GLY A 808 23.42 -20.67 23.59
N LEU A 809 24.30 -21.67 23.63
CA LEU A 809 25.14 -22.06 22.50
C LEU A 809 24.36 -22.37 21.23
N MET A 810 23.20 -23.03 21.31
CA MET A 810 22.33 -23.32 20.17
C MET A 810 21.81 -22.06 19.49
N TYR A 811 21.52 -20.99 20.24
CA TYR A 811 21.16 -19.70 19.63
C TYR A 811 22.35 -19.06 18.92
N ASN A 812 23.53 -19.09 19.54
CA ASN A 812 24.75 -18.61 18.88
C ASN A 812 25.06 -19.41 17.61
N LEU A 813 24.91 -20.74 17.66
CA LEU A 813 25.09 -21.64 16.52
C LEU A 813 24.15 -21.28 15.37
N ALA A 814 22.86 -21.07 15.67
CA ALA A 814 21.86 -20.59 14.71
C ALA A 814 22.26 -19.25 14.08
N GLN A 815 22.76 -18.33 14.91
CA GLN A 815 23.11 -16.97 14.51
C GLN A 815 24.33 -16.96 13.58
N LEU A 816 25.38 -17.70 13.96
CA LEU A 816 26.57 -17.86 13.13
C LEU A 816 26.25 -18.60 11.83
N PHE A 817 25.37 -19.60 11.86
CA PHE A 817 24.87 -20.24 10.64
C PHE A 817 24.13 -19.24 9.75
N LEU A 818 23.24 -18.40 10.29
CA LEU A 818 22.50 -17.40 9.50
C LEU A 818 23.43 -16.39 8.81
N LEU A 819 24.54 -16.03 9.45
CA LEU A 819 25.57 -15.16 8.86
C LEU A 819 26.40 -15.89 7.81
N ALA A 820 26.78 -17.14 8.07
CA ALA A 820 27.60 -17.96 7.17
C ALA A 820 26.83 -18.50 5.96
N TRP A 821 25.53 -18.73 6.10
CA TRP A 821 24.68 -19.30 5.08
C TRP A 821 24.27 -18.20 4.09
N PRO A 822 24.61 -18.34 2.80
CA PRO A 822 24.34 -17.33 1.76
C PRO A 822 22.87 -17.33 1.31
N ARG A 823 21.95 -17.15 2.28
CA ARG A 823 20.51 -17.02 2.09
C ARG A 823 20.11 -15.59 2.48
N GLY A 824 19.22 -14.99 1.69
CA GLY A 824 18.65 -13.67 1.95
C GLY A 824 19.55 -12.51 1.61
N ASP A 825 18.91 -11.38 1.34
CA ASP A 825 19.56 -10.14 0.91
C ASP A 825 19.79 -9.16 2.07
N SER A 826 19.26 -9.49 3.24
CA SER A 826 19.50 -8.76 4.48
C SER A 826 19.31 -9.69 5.69
N VAL A 827 20.20 -9.56 6.67
CA VAL A 827 20.14 -10.27 7.95
C VAL A 827 20.16 -9.25 9.08
N GLN A 828 19.28 -9.43 10.06
CA GLN A 828 19.28 -8.66 11.29
C GLN A 828 19.67 -9.55 12.48
N ILE A 829 20.62 -9.03 13.28
CA ILE A 829 21.07 -9.59 14.54
C ILE A 829 20.41 -8.82 15.67
N MET A 830 19.65 -9.51 16.52
CA MET A 830 19.11 -8.92 17.73
C MET A 830 20.24 -8.64 18.74
N SER A 831 20.20 -7.50 19.42
CA SER A 831 21.03 -7.24 20.60
C SER A 831 20.14 -6.84 21.76
N SER A 832 19.94 -7.77 22.69
CA SER A 832 18.96 -7.70 23.77
C SER A 832 19.54 -7.13 25.06
N PHE A 833 18.65 -6.75 25.98
CA PHE A 833 18.94 -6.72 27.42
C PHE A 833 18.36 -7.96 28.10
N ALA A 834 18.85 -8.31 29.29
CA ALA A 834 18.35 -9.45 30.04
C ALA A 834 17.00 -9.12 30.68
N TRP A 835 16.05 -10.03 30.58
CA TRP A 835 14.68 -9.84 31.07
C TRP A 835 14.11 -11.13 31.65
N LYS A 836 13.13 -11.02 32.55
CA LYS A 836 12.43 -12.13 33.21
C LYS A 836 10.97 -12.25 32.80
N THR A 837 10.32 -11.11 32.54
CA THR A 837 8.91 -11.05 32.14
C THR A 837 8.75 -10.40 30.77
N PHE A 838 7.58 -10.60 30.16
CA PHE A 838 7.27 -10.02 28.85
C PHE A 838 7.39 -8.50 28.85
N LYS A 839 6.95 -7.83 29.92
CA LYS A 839 6.81 -6.37 29.97
C LYS A 839 8.10 -5.64 30.36
N GLU A 840 9.08 -6.34 30.96
CA GLU A 840 10.25 -5.73 31.59
C GLU A 840 10.99 -4.76 30.65
N GLY A 841 11.26 -3.56 31.17
CA GLY A 841 11.99 -2.51 30.49
C GLY A 841 13.50 -2.73 30.49
N PRO A 842 14.25 -1.89 29.76
CA PRO A 842 15.69 -1.95 29.79
C PRO A 842 16.23 -1.60 31.20
N PRO A 843 17.46 -2.05 31.53
CA PRO A 843 18.04 -1.84 32.84
C PRO A 843 18.16 -0.34 33.16
N GLY A 844 17.87 0.07 34.40
CA GLY A 844 18.08 1.45 34.86
C GLY A 844 16.91 2.42 34.67
N THR A 845 15.85 2.04 33.95
CA THR A 845 14.68 2.91 33.77
C THR A 845 13.89 3.06 35.06
N ASN A 846 13.74 4.29 35.54
CA ASN A 846 12.92 4.64 36.70
C ASN A 846 11.61 5.31 36.24
N THR A 847 10.50 4.86 36.83
CA THR A 847 9.13 5.27 36.48
C THR A 847 8.65 6.57 37.11
N LYS A 848 9.38 7.10 38.09
CA LYS A 848 8.89 8.20 38.95
C LYS A 848 9.29 9.62 38.51
N LEU A 849 10.04 9.77 37.42
CA LEU A 849 10.58 11.07 37.02
C LEU A 849 10.39 11.33 35.52
N HIS A 850 9.71 12.42 35.17
CA HIS A 850 9.85 13.05 33.85
C HIS A 850 11.33 13.36 33.62
N ARG A 851 11.93 12.87 32.53
CA ARG A 851 13.34 13.07 32.17
C ARG A 851 14.39 12.58 33.20
N GLY A 852 14.07 11.59 34.04
CA GLY A 852 14.95 11.19 35.17
C GLY A 852 15.41 9.73 35.23
N GLY A 853 15.49 9.00 34.11
CA GLY A 853 16.00 7.64 34.12
C GLY A 853 16.07 7.00 32.74
N GLY A 854 17.18 7.26 32.02
CA GLY A 854 17.53 6.52 30.81
C GLY A 854 18.05 5.10 31.13
N PRO A 855 18.30 4.28 30.10
CA PRO A 855 18.90 2.97 30.29
C PRO A 855 20.27 3.09 30.97
N THR A 856 20.68 2.09 31.76
CA THR A 856 22.03 2.08 32.32
C THR A 856 23.07 2.02 31.19
N PRO A 857 24.19 2.74 31.32
CA PRO A 857 25.22 2.72 30.29
C PRO A 857 25.70 1.31 29.99
N VAL A 858 25.81 0.99 28.70
CA VAL A 858 26.45 -0.27 28.26
C VAL A 858 27.97 -0.17 28.43
N TRP A 859 28.50 1.01 28.10
CA TRP A 859 29.92 1.32 28.25
C TRP A 859 30.22 1.90 29.63
N ARG A 860 31.23 1.33 30.31
CA ARG A 860 31.78 1.82 31.58
C ARG A 860 33.30 1.80 31.49
N ASP A 861 33.96 2.89 31.90
CA ASP A 861 35.42 3.04 31.87
C ASP A 861 36.05 2.71 30.50
N GLY A 862 35.37 3.11 29.41
CA GLY A 862 35.82 2.88 28.05
C GLY A 862 35.70 1.43 27.56
N GLN A 863 35.11 0.53 28.35
CA GLN A 863 34.88 -0.88 28.00
C GLN A 863 33.36 -1.18 27.97
N PRO A 864 32.89 -2.15 27.16
CA PRO A 864 31.48 -2.57 27.14
C PRO A 864 31.17 -3.46 28.35
N ALA A 865 31.50 -2.99 29.57
CA ALA A 865 31.42 -3.78 30.79
C ALA A 865 29.99 -4.13 31.19
N GLY A 866 28.97 -3.55 30.55
CA GLY A 866 27.57 -3.94 30.68
C GLY A 866 27.18 -5.19 29.89
N CYS A 867 28.00 -5.63 28.92
CA CYS A 867 27.70 -6.75 28.04
C CYS A 867 28.02 -8.12 28.66
N ARG A 868 27.14 -9.09 28.42
CA ARG A 868 27.40 -10.51 28.70
C ARG A 868 28.38 -11.08 27.67
N LYS A 869 29.14 -12.07 28.11
CA LYS A 869 29.99 -12.87 27.21
C LYS A 869 29.12 -13.93 26.54
N ARG A 870 29.62 -14.55 25.47
CA ARG A 870 29.01 -15.75 24.88
C ARG A 870 28.75 -16.81 25.97
N PRO A 871 27.55 -17.39 26.06
CA PRO A 871 27.25 -18.47 27.01
C PRO A 871 28.01 -19.76 26.65
N SER A 872 28.31 -20.60 27.65
CA SER A 872 29.05 -21.86 27.49
C SER A 872 28.17 -23.11 27.43
N THR A 873 26.85 -22.98 27.62
CA THR A 873 25.90 -24.09 27.68
C THR A 873 24.65 -23.80 26.85
N SER A 874 23.84 -24.83 26.63
CA SER A 874 22.49 -24.75 26.08
C SER A 874 21.49 -25.51 26.95
N PRO A 875 20.43 -24.87 27.47
CA PRO A 875 20.21 -23.42 27.53
C PRO A 875 21.27 -22.72 28.42
N VAL A 876 21.15 -21.41 28.59
CA VAL A 876 22.02 -20.66 29.49
C VAL A 876 21.83 -21.11 30.96
N GLU A 877 22.91 -21.13 31.74
CA GLU A 877 22.83 -21.43 33.16
C GLU A 877 22.04 -20.36 33.94
N PRO A 878 21.39 -20.72 35.08
CA PRO A 878 20.72 -19.74 35.93
C PRO A 878 21.62 -18.61 36.41
N VAL A 879 22.93 -18.86 36.59
CA VAL A 879 23.92 -17.83 36.97
C VAL A 879 24.11 -16.82 35.85
N TYR A 880 24.14 -17.28 34.59
CA TYR A 880 24.19 -16.42 33.42
C TYR A 880 22.93 -15.56 33.34
N ASP A 881 21.74 -16.18 33.44
CA ASP A 881 20.48 -15.44 33.26
C ASP A 881 20.23 -14.42 34.38
N ASN A 882 20.64 -14.74 35.61
CA ASN A 882 20.50 -13.85 36.77
C ASN A 882 21.66 -12.85 36.98
N ASP A 883 22.65 -12.77 36.07
CA ASP A 883 23.73 -11.79 36.18
C ASP A 883 23.20 -10.36 36.00
N THR A 884 23.12 -9.61 37.11
CA THR A 884 22.71 -8.20 37.14
C THR A 884 23.88 -7.24 36.94
N THR A 885 25.12 -7.71 37.00
CA THR A 885 26.32 -6.89 36.79
C THR A 885 26.54 -6.60 35.30
N ARG A 886 26.06 -7.51 34.44
CA ARG A 886 26.04 -7.43 32.98
C ARG A 886 24.60 -7.59 32.47
N PRO A 887 23.80 -6.52 32.55
CA PRO A 887 22.39 -6.62 32.22
C PRO A 887 22.11 -6.53 30.72
N TRP A 888 23.12 -6.24 29.89
CA TRP A 888 23.02 -6.22 28.43
C TRP A 888 23.54 -7.54 27.85
N VAL A 889 22.80 -8.17 26.94
CA VAL A 889 23.17 -9.47 26.38
C VAL A 889 24.25 -9.32 25.31
N CYS A 890 24.11 -8.30 24.45
CA CYS A 890 25.08 -7.93 23.42
C CYS A 890 25.46 -9.11 22.50
N GLU A 891 24.47 -9.80 21.94
CA GLU A 891 24.65 -10.96 21.07
C GLU A 891 25.57 -10.63 19.89
N HIS A 892 25.53 -9.40 19.36
CA HIS A 892 26.43 -8.94 18.29
C HIS A 892 27.92 -8.90 18.68
N ARG A 893 28.23 -8.98 19.98
CA ARG A 893 29.59 -9.08 20.55
C ARG A 893 29.99 -10.49 20.91
N TRP A 894 29.12 -11.48 20.71
CA TRP A 894 29.48 -12.86 21.00
C TRP A 894 30.57 -13.34 20.04
N GLU A 895 31.39 -14.24 20.55
CA GLU A 895 32.50 -14.84 19.80
C GLU A 895 32.00 -15.44 18.49
N GLY A 896 32.72 -15.12 17.41
CA GLY A 896 32.41 -15.49 16.04
C GLY A 896 31.58 -14.47 15.27
N VAL A 897 30.73 -13.68 15.93
CA VAL A 897 29.78 -12.81 15.20
C VAL A 897 30.49 -11.81 14.30
N ALA A 898 31.48 -11.07 14.82
CA ALA A 898 32.23 -10.12 14.00
C ALA A 898 32.97 -10.78 12.82
N GLY A 899 33.57 -11.95 13.04
CA GLY A 899 34.23 -12.71 11.97
C GLY A 899 33.25 -13.21 10.91
N LEU A 900 32.06 -13.64 11.31
CA LEU A 900 31.02 -14.12 10.40
C LEU A 900 30.28 -12.98 9.69
N VAL A 901 30.21 -11.78 10.27
CA VAL A 901 29.80 -10.57 9.56
C VAL A 901 30.78 -10.28 8.43
N ARG A 902 32.10 -10.33 8.69
CA ARG A 902 33.11 -10.19 7.63
C ARG A 902 33.05 -11.29 6.58
N LEU A 903 32.84 -12.54 7.00
CA LEU A 903 32.63 -13.63 6.07
C LEU A 903 31.45 -13.35 5.14
N ARG A 904 30.31 -12.90 5.69
CA ARG A 904 29.11 -12.59 4.89
C ARG A 904 29.35 -11.51 3.84
N LYS A 905 30.23 -10.55 4.13
CA LYS A 905 30.63 -9.49 3.20
C LYS A 905 31.54 -9.96 2.06
N SER A 906 32.21 -11.10 2.23
CA SER A 906 33.13 -11.63 1.22
C SER A 906 32.43 -12.26 0.01
N PHE A 907 31.13 -12.55 0.11
CA PHE A 907 30.34 -13.07 -1.00
C PHE A 907 29.26 -12.08 -1.46
N GLY A 908 29.23 -11.79 -2.76
CA GLY A 908 28.47 -10.70 -3.37
C GLY A 908 27.11 -11.10 -3.97
N GLN A 909 26.30 -10.08 -4.28
CA GLN A 909 25.03 -10.20 -5.00
C GLN A 909 25.23 -10.88 -6.37
N GLY A 910 24.49 -11.95 -6.66
CA GLY A 910 24.63 -12.72 -7.90
C GLY A 910 25.82 -13.70 -7.91
N GLN A 911 26.61 -13.76 -6.83
CA GLN A 911 27.31 -15.00 -6.52
C GLN A 911 26.18 -15.97 -6.19
N GLU A 912 25.81 -16.81 -7.18
CA GLU A 912 25.11 -18.03 -6.85
C GLU A 912 25.82 -18.58 -5.60
N VAL A 913 25.05 -18.95 -4.59
CA VAL A 913 25.41 -20.18 -3.90
C VAL A 913 25.46 -21.17 -5.05
N ARG A 914 26.62 -21.32 -5.68
CA ARG A 914 26.90 -22.49 -6.48
C ARG A 914 26.90 -23.57 -5.43
N ALA A 915 25.70 -24.02 -5.09
CA ALA A 915 25.38 -25.36 -4.69
C ALA A 915 25.73 -26.32 -5.85
N GLN A 916 26.85 -26.09 -6.55
CA GLN A 916 27.78 -27.14 -6.86
C GLN A 916 28.58 -27.36 -5.56
N LEU A 917 27.97 -27.85 -4.47
CA LEU A 917 27.80 -29.28 -4.20
C LEU A 917 29.08 -30.12 -4.40
N THR A 918 30.27 -29.53 -4.45
CA THR A 918 31.46 -30.37 -4.51
C THR A 918 31.74 -31.01 -3.14
N ASN A 919 31.57 -30.28 -2.03
CA ASN A 919 32.03 -30.72 -0.70
C ASN A 919 31.04 -30.45 0.46
N THR A 920 29.74 -30.74 0.32
CA THR A 920 28.82 -30.71 1.48
C THR A 920 28.91 -32.00 2.28
N TYR A 921 29.00 -31.88 3.60
CA TYR A 921 29.04 -33.02 4.53
C TYR A 921 27.93 -32.91 5.57
N SER A 922 27.19 -34.00 5.78
CA SER A 922 26.19 -34.12 6.83
C SER A 922 26.26 -35.52 7.42
N LYS A 923 26.50 -35.62 8.73
CA LYS A 923 26.51 -36.89 9.45
C LYS A 923 26.13 -36.68 10.91
N GLY A 924 24.98 -37.21 11.34
CA GLY A 924 24.48 -37.03 12.70
C GLY A 924 24.55 -35.55 13.12
N PRO A 925 25.18 -35.20 14.26
CA PRO A 925 25.24 -33.83 14.79
C PRO A 925 26.12 -32.83 14.01
N HIS A 926 26.63 -33.21 12.83
CA HIS A 926 27.67 -32.48 12.12
C HIS A 926 27.21 -32.02 10.73
N VAL A 927 27.50 -30.77 10.42
CA VAL A 927 27.30 -30.18 9.10
C VAL A 927 28.55 -29.41 8.69
N ALA A 928 28.97 -29.55 7.43
CA ALA A 928 29.97 -28.66 6.85
C ALA A 928 29.70 -28.39 5.37
N PHE A 929 30.16 -27.23 4.90
CA PHE A 929 30.02 -26.79 3.52
C PHE A 929 31.16 -25.83 3.12
N GLY A 930 31.60 -25.95 1.88
CA GLY A 930 32.49 -24.97 1.24
C GLY A 930 31.72 -23.99 0.37
N LEU A 931 32.20 -22.75 0.30
CA LEU A 931 31.75 -21.70 -0.61
C LEU A 931 32.75 -21.58 -1.79
N GLY A 932 32.93 -22.67 -2.53
CA GLY A 932 33.96 -22.76 -3.57
C GLY A 932 35.38 -22.75 -2.98
N ASP A 933 36.25 -21.89 -3.51
CA ASP A 933 37.60 -21.63 -3.01
C ASP A 933 37.68 -20.38 -2.11
N VAL A 934 36.52 -19.84 -1.70
CA VAL A 934 36.42 -18.60 -0.93
C VAL A 934 36.47 -18.88 0.56
N ALA A 935 35.63 -19.81 1.03
CA ALA A 935 35.51 -20.11 2.45
C ALA A 935 35.04 -21.54 2.70
N PHE A 936 35.25 -21.99 3.92
CA PHE A 936 34.75 -23.26 4.43
C PHE A 936 34.17 -23.08 5.83
N VAL A 937 33.03 -23.71 6.09
CA VAL A 937 32.31 -23.62 7.36
C VAL A 937 31.94 -25.02 7.84
N ALA A 938 32.21 -25.32 9.12
CA ALA A 938 31.77 -26.52 9.82
C ALA A 938 31.04 -26.15 11.11
N LEU A 939 29.99 -26.90 11.42
CA LEU A 939 29.15 -26.72 12.59
C LEU A 939 28.96 -28.05 13.31
N HIS A 940 29.04 -27.99 14.63
CA HIS A 940 28.69 -29.10 15.50
C HIS A 940 27.52 -28.69 16.38
N ARG A 941 26.38 -29.37 16.26
CA ARG A 941 25.14 -29.06 17.01
C ARG A 941 25.39 -28.90 18.51
N GLY A 942 26.07 -29.87 19.12
CA GLY A 942 26.43 -29.86 20.52
C GLY A 942 25.42 -30.54 21.43
N TYR A 943 25.62 -30.35 22.73
CA TYR A 943 24.82 -30.96 23.78
C TYR A 943 23.75 -30.01 24.31
N ASN A 944 22.57 -30.54 24.65
CA ASN A 944 21.49 -29.83 25.30
C ASN A 944 21.34 -30.33 26.75
N TRP A 945 21.70 -29.47 27.70
CA TRP A 945 21.71 -29.77 29.13
C TRP A 945 20.30 -29.79 29.75
N ASP A 946 19.29 -29.20 29.11
CA ASP A 946 17.90 -29.28 29.62
C ASP A 946 17.26 -30.63 29.29
N THR A 947 17.57 -31.19 28.12
CA THR A 947 17.01 -32.46 27.66
C THR A 947 17.91 -33.67 27.91
N ASP A 948 19.16 -33.44 28.34
CA ASP A 948 20.20 -34.48 28.53
C ASP A 948 20.54 -35.22 27.22
N LEU A 949 20.45 -34.53 26.07
CA LEU A 949 20.60 -35.12 24.73
C LEU A 949 21.65 -34.39 23.90
N GLY A 950 22.22 -35.10 22.92
CA GLY A 950 23.23 -34.59 22.00
C GLY A 950 24.62 -35.19 22.26
N SER A 951 25.57 -34.89 21.38
CA SER A 951 26.96 -35.32 21.48
C SER A 951 27.79 -34.35 22.31
N THR A 952 28.58 -34.90 23.22
CA THR A 952 29.65 -34.23 23.97
C THR A 952 31.04 -34.51 23.37
N GLN A 953 31.12 -35.32 22.31
CA GLN A 953 32.38 -35.67 21.66
C GLN A 953 32.71 -34.68 20.55
N ALA A 954 33.97 -34.23 20.51
CA ALA A 954 34.46 -33.39 19.42
C ALA A 954 34.43 -34.13 18.08
N TRP A 955 34.20 -33.39 17.01
CA TRP A 955 34.27 -33.91 15.64
C TRP A 955 35.67 -33.74 15.08
N ASP A 956 36.30 -34.86 14.70
CA ASP A 956 37.57 -34.86 13.99
C ASP A 956 37.37 -34.51 12.51
N LEU A 957 37.86 -33.33 12.13
CA LEU A 957 37.82 -32.81 10.75
C LEU A 957 39.03 -33.25 9.93
N THR A 958 40.00 -33.96 10.52
CA THR A 958 41.25 -34.34 9.85
C THR A 958 40.99 -35.07 8.54
N GLY A 959 41.64 -34.60 7.46
CA GLY A 959 41.50 -35.18 6.13
C GLY A 959 40.24 -34.76 5.36
N LEU A 960 39.33 -33.98 5.96
CA LEU A 960 38.15 -33.49 5.26
C LEU A 960 38.53 -32.38 4.26
N PRO A 961 38.10 -32.46 2.98
CA PRO A 961 38.47 -31.50 1.96
C PRO A 961 37.78 -30.14 2.17
N THR A 962 38.57 -29.07 2.06
CA THR A 962 38.09 -27.69 2.29
C THR A 962 37.79 -26.93 1.00
N GLY A 963 38.51 -27.26 -0.08
CA GLY A 963 38.53 -26.46 -1.31
C GLY A 963 39.46 -25.24 -1.25
N LEU A 964 40.11 -25.00 -0.12
CA LEU A 964 41.05 -23.88 0.09
C LEU A 964 42.51 -24.30 -0.17
N PRO A 965 43.39 -23.38 -0.60
CA PRO A 965 44.81 -23.64 -0.73
C PRO A 965 45.48 -24.02 0.60
N PRO A 966 46.59 -24.80 0.57
CA PRO A 966 47.38 -25.08 1.77
C PRO A 966 47.85 -23.79 2.46
N GLY A 967 47.83 -23.78 3.80
CA GLY A 967 48.23 -22.61 4.60
C GLY A 967 47.60 -22.56 5.99
N GLY A 968 48.04 -21.61 6.80
CA GLY A 968 47.46 -21.27 8.10
C GLY A 968 46.42 -20.16 7.97
N TYR A 969 45.20 -20.42 8.45
CA TYR A 969 44.06 -19.51 8.39
C TYR A 969 43.56 -19.17 9.79
N CYS A 970 43.02 -17.97 9.97
CA CYS A 970 42.28 -17.65 11.19
C CYS A 970 40.92 -18.36 11.18
N ASP A 971 40.53 -18.92 12.31
CA ASP A 971 39.14 -19.32 12.51
C ASP A 971 38.29 -18.10 12.90
N LEU A 972 37.57 -17.57 11.91
CA LEU A 972 36.71 -16.41 12.08
C LEU A 972 35.58 -16.65 13.10
N ALA A 973 35.19 -17.89 13.32
CA ALA A 973 34.16 -18.24 14.29
C ALA A 973 34.64 -18.19 15.75
N HIS A 974 35.95 -18.09 15.98
CA HIS A 974 36.56 -17.92 17.31
C HIS A 974 37.03 -16.48 17.58
N GLU A 975 36.85 -15.57 16.61
CA GLU A 975 37.22 -14.17 16.81
C GLU A 975 36.17 -13.45 17.67
N SER A 976 36.63 -12.83 18.76
CA SER A 976 35.82 -12.02 19.67
C SER A 976 35.99 -10.51 19.46
N ARG A 977 36.86 -10.14 18.51
CA ARG A 977 37.17 -8.74 18.18
C ARG A 977 36.75 -8.45 16.74
N PRO A 978 36.53 -7.16 16.41
CA PRO A 978 36.33 -6.75 15.03
C PRO A 978 37.45 -7.28 14.13
N VAL A 979 37.05 -8.01 13.10
CA VAL A 979 37.96 -8.51 12.05
C VAL A 979 38.07 -7.42 10.99
N PRO A 980 39.29 -7.04 10.54
CA PRO A 980 39.47 -5.98 9.56
C PRO A 980 38.88 -6.36 8.19
N ALA A 981 38.55 -5.36 7.36
CA ALA A 981 38.13 -5.60 5.99
C ALA A 981 39.31 -6.03 5.11
N THR A 982 39.03 -6.75 4.02
CA THR A 982 39.99 -6.98 2.94
C THR A 982 39.95 -5.79 1.97
N GLU A 983 41.11 -5.19 1.65
CA GLU A 983 41.21 -4.11 0.66
C GLU A 983 41.56 -4.70 -0.71
N ASP A 984 40.74 -4.44 -1.74
CA ASP A 984 41.04 -4.74 -3.16
C ASP A 984 41.64 -6.13 -3.47
N GLY A 985 41.14 -7.17 -2.80
CA GLY A 985 41.61 -8.55 -2.99
C GLY A 985 42.94 -8.88 -2.31
N GLN A 986 43.45 -8.00 -1.44
CA GLN A 986 44.59 -8.28 -0.58
C GLN A 986 44.19 -9.19 0.58
N LYS A 987 45.06 -10.16 0.85
CA LYS A 987 44.94 -11.02 2.03
C LYS A 987 45.29 -10.24 3.28
N VAL A 988 44.47 -10.40 4.31
CA VAL A 988 44.73 -9.94 5.66
C VAL A 988 45.58 -11.00 6.36
N VAL A 989 46.77 -10.61 6.79
CA VAL A 989 47.55 -11.41 7.75
C VAL A 989 47.33 -10.79 9.12
N MET A 990 46.77 -11.57 10.04
CA MET A 990 46.47 -11.10 11.39
C MET A 990 46.84 -12.13 12.44
N ALA A 991 47.07 -11.64 13.65
CA ALA A 991 47.09 -12.52 14.81
C ALA A 991 45.68 -13.08 15.00
N CYS A 992 45.56 -14.40 15.10
CA CYS A 992 44.27 -15.07 15.27
C CYS A 992 44.06 -15.50 16.73
N ALA A 993 42.80 -15.59 17.13
CA ALA A 993 42.38 -16.31 18.33
C ALA A 993 42.69 -17.80 18.19
N TRP A 994 42.40 -18.38 17.03
CA TRP A 994 42.68 -19.77 16.72
C TRP A 994 43.17 -19.92 15.28
N VAL A 995 44.15 -20.78 15.08
CA VAL A 995 44.75 -21.05 13.77
C VAL A 995 44.34 -22.44 13.29
N VAL A 996 43.86 -22.50 12.06
CA VAL A 996 43.48 -23.74 11.37
C VAL A 996 44.44 -23.96 10.21
N THR A 997 45.06 -25.13 10.16
CA THR A 997 46.04 -25.46 9.13
C THR A 997 45.44 -26.39 8.08
N ILE A 998 45.56 -25.99 6.82
CA ILE A 998 45.16 -26.76 5.65
C ILE A 998 46.42 -27.36 5.03
N ALA A 999 46.47 -28.69 4.96
CA ALA A 999 47.64 -29.45 4.53
C ALA A 999 47.84 -29.42 3.00
N GLU A 1000 49.01 -29.87 2.54
CA GLU A 1000 49.27 -30.13 1.12
C GLU A 1000 48.20 -31.10 0.57
N GLY A 1001 47.39 -30.62 -0.37
CA GLY A 1001 46.21 -31.33 -0.89
C GLY A 1001 44.86 -30.69 -0.56
N GLY A 1002 44.83 -29.60 0.23
CA GLY A 1002 43.60 -28.81 0.48
C GLY A 1002 42.65 -29.41 1.53
N ASN A 1003 43.15 -30.37 2.33
CA ASN A 1003 42.41 -31.02 3.41
C ASN A 1003 42.79 -30.42 4.76
N PHE A 1004 41.90 -30.50 5.74
CA PHE A 1004 42.29 -30.17 7.11
C PHE A 1004 43.41 -31.06 7.61
N SER A 1005 44.38 -30.43 8.27
CA SER A 1005 45.30 -31.13 9.17
C SER A 1005 44.59 -31.50 10.48
N LYS A 1006 45.34 -31.86 11.54
CA LYS A 1006 44.78 -32.28 12.84
C LYS A 1006 43.90 -31.18 13.47
N THR A 1007 42.60 -31.24 13.20
CA THR A 1007 41.61 -30.21 13.58
C THR A 1007 40.41 -30.87 14.25
N LEU A 1008 40.08 -30.44 15.46
CA LEU A 1008 38.93 -30.93 16.22
C LEU A 1008 37.93 -29.80 16.42
N LEU A 1009 36.67 -30.03 16.04
CA LEU A 1009 35.58 -29.11 16.28
C LEU A 1009 34.81 -29.53 17.55
N GLN A 1010 34.81 -28.65 18.55
CA GLN A 1010 34.13 -28.91 19.83
C GLN A 1010 32.60 -28.92 19.68
N PRO A 1011 31.87 -29.64 20.55
CA PRO A 1011 30.42 -29.61 20.57
C PRO A 1011 29.86 -28.19 20.76
N GLY A 1012 28.89 -27.78 19.94
CA GLY A 1012 28.27 -26.45 20.03
C GLY A 1012 29.11 -25.32 19.42
N ALA A 1013 30.21 -25.67 18.72
CA ALA A 1013 31.08 -24.71 18.06
C ALA A 1013 30.83 -24.63 16.54
N VAL A 1014 31.26 -23.51 15.98
CA VAL A 1014 31.40 -23.28 14.54
C VAL A 1014 32.88 -23.09 14.26
N LEU A 1015 33.33 -23.57 13.10
CA LEU A 1015 34.62 -23.22 12.50
C LEU A 1015 34.34 -22.58 11.16
N ALA A 1016 34.94 -21.42 10.91
CA ALA A 1016 34.79 -20.69 9.66
C ALA A 1016 36.15 -20.15 9.21
N VAL A 1017 36.62 -20.61 8.06
CA VAL A 1017 37.88 -20.17 7.45
C VAL A 1017 37.61 -19.54 6.10
N HIS A 1018 38.34 -18.49 5.77
CA HIS A 1018 38.21 -17.74 4.51
C HIS A 1018 39.59 -17.50 3.90
N ARG A 1019 39.71 -17.61 2.57
CA ARG A 1019 41.00 -17.63 1.85
C ARG A 1019 41.88 -16.39 2.07
N ASP A 1020 41.25 -15.27 2.39
CA ASP A 1020 41.91 -13.97 2.54
C ASP A 1020 42.23 -13.62 4.00
N TYR A 1021 41.90 -14.46 4.98
CA TYR A 1021 42.25 -14.24 6.39
C TYR A 1021 43.28 -15.28 6.85
N LEU A 1022 44.55 -14.92 6.66
CA LEU A 1022 45.70 -15.75 6.98
C LEU A 1022 46.19 -15.50 8.41
N ALA A 1023 46.69 -16.56 9.03
CA ALA A 1023 47.31 -16.48 10.34
C ALA A 1023 48.75 -15.94 10.25
N ASP A 1024 49.09 -15.00 11.12
CA ASP A 1024 50.48 -14.68 11.43
C ASP A 1024 51.08 -15.80 12.29
N GLU A 1025 51.90 -16.66 11.68
CA GLU A 1025 52.52 -17.82 12.35
C GLU A 1025 53.38 -17.44 13.57
N ASN A 1026 53.80 -16.17 13.69
CA ASN A 1026 54.60 -15.69 14.82
C ASN A 1026 53.79 -15.04 15.95
N ARG A 1027 52.46 -14.87 15.80
CA ARG A 1027 51.61 -14.16 16.75
C ARG A 1027 50.21 -14.78 16.84
N SER A 1028 50.04 -15.80 17.67
CA SER A 1028 48.73 -16.16 18.22
C SER A 1028 48.59 -15.57 19.63
N TYR A 1029 47.47 -14.92 19.94
CA TYR A 1029 47.22 -14.38 21.28
C TYR A 1029 46.49 -15.37 22.20
N HIS A 1030 46.06 -16.51 21.66
CA HIS A 1030 45.70 -17.71 22.42
C HIS A 1030 46.51 -18.90 21.89
N SER A 1031 47.80 -18.95 22.21
CA SER A 1031 48.63 -20.13 22.01
C SER A 1031 48.11 -21.27 22.88
N SER A 1032 47.60 -22.34 22.26
CA SER A 1032 47.64 -23.72 22.78
C SER A 1032 47.40 -23.88 24.29
N VAL A 1033 46.17 -23.67 24.76
CA VAL A 1033 45.71 -24.38 25.95
C VAL A 1033 45.14 -25.70 25.46
N HIS A 1034 45.95 -26.76 25.60
CA HIS A 1034 45.41 -28.12 25.64
C HIS A 1034 44.38 -28.17 26.77
N VAL A 1035 43.10 -28.01 26.43
CA VAL A 1035 42.01 -28.41 27.32
C VAL A 1035 41.92 -29.92 27.15
N GLN A 1036 42.39 -30.64 28.17
CA GLN A 1036 42.16 -32.07 28.36
C GLN A 1036 40.68 -32.38 28.47
#